data_AF-A0A2V7FJ04-F1
#
_entry.id   AF-A0A2V7FJ04-F1
#
_cell.length_a   1.000
_cell.length_b   1.000
_cell.length_c   1.000
_cell.angle_alpha   90.00
_cell.angle_beta   90.00
_cell.angle_gamma   90.00
#
_symmetry.space_group_name_H-M   'P 1'
#
loop_
_entity.id
_entity.type
_entity.pdbx_description
1 polymer ?
#
loop_
_entity_poly.entity_id
_entity_poly.type
_entity_poly.pdbx_seq_one_letter_code
_entity_poly.pdbx_strand_id
1 'polypeptide(L)'
;MAYGPERDKVTESPQAVPGVSMPFGSTVTLFFSDIRGFTQYTDQYGDEAAYQVLQEHNAIVRRQLEAFGGQVVKTQGDSFMVAFTTARGAILCAVAIQRTLAEANRNQTGTRIAIGIGINTGEPIQEGGDFFGGMVNLAARICAAAGPGEVFVADTTRAVAGRIDSVDYVDRGLHELKGFQESQRLIEVRWQSPGAEAPTGAEEGEIAAAMQHAIDVLNRVLSITHQDDPVFRPLVECQAKASDVRLTLSRSASDRQSQSVQRIQDAVRPFEDFIVLVVERDTLEEQRSAQIETGVARSFGWPLVTAAARGRLAFGGGEARAAPPPMPMPAPPPAPMPAPWPVPTAGSVPADSFGFRTPVVEATPVPKVDPRAAGVRWWTAAHTAWSEWKSSGVALAYALRGTVAEYPHLLSVPIRESAEHNQGRLAAGYFLLLEHVANQSPSFVQTAVARAISQVGGAVAPEVLGGKLYELLVTDGRLRETYAAFVGDVMGTAIPQPGFWADVGIVEHEDETEVITRSSAIIGDPSERTERLTNQKDRVADQQFEVTLAPLTARFFFIRPAGLTTPREVAIKVTEGGQPSDHAWHVTLKTSLVIRSEPKRLGPKGIALKGLGAECPGIWVGVFNADPAYAATYEVAMAVRPSGLSVRTSSPFKPPASWPR
;
A
#
# COMPACT_ATOMS: atom_id res chain seq x y z
N MET A 1 -45.09 -20.35 57.47
CA MET A 1 -43.72 -20.79 57.11
C MET A 1 -43.41 -20.22 55.74
N ALA A 2 -42.26 -19.56 55.62
CA ALA A 2 -41.91 -18.64 54.56
C ALA A 2 -41.52 -19.35 53.25
N TYR A 3 -42.01 -18.83 52.13
CA TYR A 3 -41.36 -18.89 50.83
C TYR A 3 -41.23 -17.44 50.36
N GLY A 4 -40.01 -16.90 50.42
CA GLY A 4 -39.67 -15.58 49.89
C GLY A 4 -39.18 -15.70 48.44
N PRO A 5 -39.54 -14.78 47.53
CA PRO A 5 -39.13 -14.85 46.15
C PRO A 5 -37.68 -14.36 45.97
N GLU A 6 -36.98 -15.05 45.06
CA GLU A 6 -35.63 -14.72 44.59
C GLU A 6 -35.57 -13.32 43.98
N ARG A 7 -34.48 -12.61 44.28
CA ARG A 7 -34.19 -11.29 43.74
C ARG A 7 -33.83 -11.39 42.26
N ASP A 8 -34.60 -10.70 41.44
CA ASP A 8 -34.27 -10.36 40.05
C ASP A 8 -32.86 -9.76 39.97
N LYS A 9 -31.95 -10.45 39.26
CA LYS A 9 -30.78 -9.82 38.65
C LYS A 9 -31.19 -9.35 37.27
N VAL A 10 -31.28 -8.03 37.14
CA VAL A 10 -31.48 -7.30 35.87
C VAL A 10 -30.41 -7.74 34.87
N THR A 11 -30.83 -8.41 33.80
CA THR A 11 -30.01 -8.64 32.61
C THR A 11 -29.99 -7.34 31.81
N GLU A 12 -28.95 -6.53 31.94
CA GLU A 12 -28.70 -5.41 31.02
C GLU A 12 -28.35 -5.99 29.64
N SER A 13 -29.24 -5.77 28.67
CA SER A 13 -28.99 -6.01 27.26
C SER A 13 -27.88 -5.08 26.75
N PRO A 14 -26.84 -5.58 26.04
CA PRO A 14 -25.89 -4.69 25.38
C PRO A 14 -26.60 -3.93 24.26
N GLN A 15 -26.54 -2.59 24.32
CA GLN A 15 -27.18 -1.71 23.35
C GLN A 15 -26.62 -1.94 21.94
N ALA A 16 -27.49 -2.33 21.01
CA ALA A 16 -27.20 -2.33 19.58
C ALA A 16 -27.12 -0.89 19.06
N VAL A 17 -26.11 -0.60 18.24
CA VAL A 17 -25.95 0.68 17.54
C VAL A 17 -26.98 0.77 16.41
N PRO A 18 -27.72 1.88 16.20
CA PRO A 18 -28.81 1.91 15.22
C PRO A 18 -28.29 2.03 13.76
N GLY A 19 -28.62 1.02 12.95
CA GLY A 19 -29.12 1.20 11.58
C GLY A 19 -28.20 1.81 10.52
N VAL A 20 -27.20 1.05 10.04
CA VAL A 20 -26.53 1.26 8.75
C VAL A 20 -26.78 0.04 7.86
N SER A 21 -27.41 0.23 6.70
CA SER A 21 -27.45 -0.77 5.64
C SER A 21 -26.03 -0.96 5.08
N MET A 22 -25.43 -2.14 5.29
CA MET A 22 -24.07 -2.45 4.85
C MET A 22 -24.09 -2.96 3.39
N PRO A 23 -23.05 -2.70 2.58
CA PRO A 23 -23.01 -3.00 1.15
C PRO A 23 -22.63 -4.46 0.87
N PHE A 24 -23.12 -5.42 1.65
CA PHE A 24 -22.91 -6.83 1.37
C PHE A 24 -23.98 -7.34 0.41
N GLY A 25 -23.60 -8.17 -0.55
CA GLY A 25 -24.56 -8.98 -1.31
C GLY A 25 -25.22 -10.03 -0.40
N SER A 26 -26.12 -10.85 -0.95
CA SER A 26 -26.76 -11.93 -0.17
C SER A 26 -25.73 -12.88 0.46
N THR A 27 -24.59 -13.10 -0.20
CA THR A 27 -23.49 -13.93 0.30
C THR A 27 -22.43 -13.11 1.05
N VAL A 28 -22.12 -13.53 2.28
CA VAL A 28 -21.11 -12.94 3.17
C VAL A 28 -20.17 -14.02 3.68
N THR A 29 -18.91 -13.67 3.92
CA THR A 29 -17.98 -14.51 4.68
C THR A 29 -17.86 -14.00 6.11
N LEU A 30 -18.20 -14.86 7.07
CA LEU A 30 -18.13 -14.59 8.50
C LEU A 30 -16.87 -15.21 9.08
N PHE A 31 -16.12 -14.40 9.82
CA PHE A 31 -14.88 -14.74 10.50
C PHE A 31 -15.10 -14.57 12.00
N PHE A 32 -14.69 -15.58 12.76
CA PHE A 32 -14.62 -15.53 14.21
C PHE A 32 -13.20 -15.83 14.67
N SER A 33 -12.73 -15.08 15.67
CA SER A 33 -11.50 -15.39 16.39
C SER A 33 -11.73 -15.33 17.88
N ASP A 34 -10.99 -16.14 18.64
CA ASP A 34 -11.12 -16.25 20.10
C ASP A 34 -9.78 -16.64 20.74
N ILE A 35 -9.44 -16.08 21.90
CA ILE A 35 -8.17 -16.37 22.58
C ILE A 35 -8.26 -17.71 23.31
N ARG A 36 -7.23 -18.54 23.15
CA ARG A 36 -7.14 -19.84 23.82
C ARG A 36 -6.48 -19.70 25.18
N GLY A 37 -7.17 -20.18 26.21
CA GLY A 37 -6.68 -20.17 27.59
C GLY A 37 -6.78 -18.82 28.29
N PHE A 38 -7.51 -17.84 27.74
CA PHE A 38 -7.60 -16.49 28.32
C PHE A 38 -8.15 -16.50 29.75
N THR A 39 -9.21 -17.26 30.03
CA THR A 39 -9.76 -17.38 31.40
C THR A 39 -8.73 -17.92 32.39
N GLN A 40 -7.98 -18.95 32.02
CA GLN A 40 -6.93 -19.53 32.86
C GLN A 40 -5.77 -18.54 33.08
N TYR A 41 -5.46 -17.73 32.07
CA TYR A 41 -4.46 -16.67 32.18
C TYR A 41 -4.91 -15.58 33.17
N THR A 42 -6.16 -15.15 33.08
CA THR A 42 -6.76 -14.18 34.02
C THR A 42 -6.73 -14.70 35.45
N ASP A 43 -7.09 -15.97 35.68
CA ASP A 43 -7.06 -16.59 37.01
C ASP A 43 -5.62 -16.65 37.58
N GLN A 44 -4.62 -16.86 36.74
CA GLN A 44 -3.23 -17.03 37.15
C GLN A 44 -2.48 -15.70 37.38
N TYR A 45 -2.76 -14.68 36.56
CA TYR A 45 -1.98 -13.43 36.54
C TYR A 45 -2.80 -12.18 36.92
N GLY A 46 -4.11 -12.32 37.13
CA GLY A 46 -5.01 -11.24 37.54
C GLY A 46 -5.55 -10.41 36.37
N ASP A 47 -6.64 -9.69 36.64
CA ASP A 47 -7.43 -8.96 35.65
C ASP A 47 -6.64 -7.87 34.91
N GLU A 48 -5.72 -7.17 35.59
CA GLU A 48 -4.96 -6.07 35.00
C GLU A 48 -3.93 -6.57 33.98
N ALA A 49 -3.24 -7.67 34.26
CA ALA A 49 -2.31 -8.32 33.34
C ALA A 49 -3.05 -8.95 32.14
N ALA A 50 -4.21 -9.56 32.39
CA ALA A 50 -5.08 -10.07 31.34
C ALA A 50 -5.61 -8.95 30.42
N TYR A 51 -5.96 -7.80 30.98
CA TYR A 51 -6.43 -6.65 30.20
C TYR A 51 -5.34 -6.07 29.30
N GLN A 52 -4.10 -5.96 29.76
CA GLN A 52 -2.97 -5.49 28.92
C GLN A 52 -2.70 -6.42 27.74
N VAL A 53 -2.68 -7.72 28.01
CA VAL A 53 -2.55 -8.77 26.99
C VAL A 53 -3.68 -8.70 25.97
N LEU A 54 -4.92 -8.51 26.43
CA LEU A 54 -6.08 -8.36 25.58
C LEU A 54 -5.98 -7.12 24.67
N GLN A 55 -5.47 -5.99 25.18
CA GLN A 55 -5.31 -4.77 24.39
C GLN A 55 -4.26 -4.91 23.29
N GLU A 56 -3.10 -5.49 23.61
CA GLU A 56 -2.05 -5.75 22.62
C GLU A 56 -2.54 -6.73 21.53
N HIS A 57 -3.23 -7.78 21.95
CA HIS A 57 -3.85 -8.74 21.05
C HIS A 57 -4.87 -8.07 20.12
N ASN A 58 -5.81 -7.31 20.68
CA ASN A 58 -6.85 -6.62 19.93
C ASN A 58 -6.26 -5.63 18.94
N ALA A 59 -5.15 -4.96 19.28
CA ALA A 59 -4.47 -4.04 18.38
C ALA A 59 -3.86 -4.77 17.17
N ILE A 60 -3.25 -5.95 17.38
CA ILE A 60 -2.71 -6.78 16.30
C ILE A 60 -3.84 -7.28 15.40
N VAL A 61 -4.90 -7.85 15.97
CA VAL A 61 -6.03 -8.39 15.21
C VAL A 61 -6.72 -7.28 14.42
N ARG A 62 -7.07 -6.16 15.03
CA ARG A 62 -7.73 -5.03 14.34
C ARG A 62 -6.92 -4.51 13.17
N ARG A 63 -5.60 -4.37 13.33
CA ARG A 63 -4.70 -3.93 12.26
C ARG A 63 -4.77 -4.87 11.05
N GLN A 64 -4.79 -6.18 11.28
CA GLN A 64 -4.90 -7.15 10.19
C GLN A 64 -6.32 -7.20 9.60
N LEU A 65 -7.36 -7.10 10.42
CA LEU A 65 -8.74 -7.02 9.91
C LEU A 65 -8.91 -5.82 8.98
N GLU A 66 -8.37 -4.66 9.36
CA GLU A 66 -8.33 -3.46 8.51
C GLU A 66 -7.49 -3.66 7.24
N ALA A 67 -6.33 -4.32 7.35
CA ALA A 67 -5.43 -4.59 6.21
C ALA A 67 -6.01 -5.54 5.16
N PHE A 68 -7.02 -6.34 5.49
CA PHE A 68 -7.63 -7.31 4.59
C PHE A 68 -9.12 -7.00 4.29
N GLY A 69 -9.61 -5.83 4.71
CA GLY A 69 -10.97 -5.36 4.40
C GLY A 69 -12.08 -6.05 5.22
N GLY A 70 -11.76 -6.54 6.41
CA GLY A 70 -12.72 -7.08 7.36
C GLY A 70 -13.48 -5.98 8.09
N GLN A 71 -14.80 -6.12 8.18
CA GLN A 71 -15.66 -5.22 8.94
C GLN A 71 -16.02 -5.86 10.27
N VAL A 72 -15.55 -5.28 11.38
CA VAL A 72 -15.89 -5.76 12.73
C VAL A 72 -17.37 -5.51 12.98
N VAL A 73 -18.14 -6.58 13.13
CA VAL A 73 -19.57 -6.53 13.44
C VAL A 73 -19.74 -6.27 14.93
N LYS A 74 -19.07 -7.08 15.75
CA LYS A 74 -19.05 -6.94 17.21
C LYS A 74 -17.85 -7.66 17.82
N THR A 75 -17.52 -7.25 19.04
CA THR A 75 -16.53 -7.88 19.90
C THR A 75 -17.18 -8.31 21.20
N GLN A 76 -16.92 -9.53 21.65
CA GLN A 76 -17.42 -10.05 22.93
C GLN A 76 -16.22 -10.50 23.76
N GLY A 77 -15.74 -9.63 24.65
CA GLY A 77 -14.49 -9.86 25.39
C GLY A 77 -13.29 -9.93 24.46
N ASP A 78 -12.69 -11.11 24.38
CA ASP A 78 -11.55 -11.51 23.54
C ASP A 78 -11.93 -12.07 22.17
N SER A 79 -13.24 -12.30 21.94
CA SER A 79 -13.76 -12.80 20.68
C SER A 79 -14.09 -11.68 19.69
N PHE A 80 -13.73 -11.86 18.42
CA PHE A 80 -14.16 -11.00 17.30
C PHE A 80 -15.16 -11.70 16.41
N MET A 81 -16.19 -10.97 15.98
CA MET A 81 -17.05 -11.33 14.86
C MET A 81 -16.86 -10.32 13.73
N VAL A 82 -16.47 -10.81 12.56
CA VAL A 82 -16.08 -9.97 11.42
C VAL A 82 -16.76 -10.47 10.15
N ALA A 83 -17.23 -9.53 9.33
CA ALA A 83 -17.77 -9.81 8.01
C ALA A 83 -16.78 -9.40 6.90
N PHE A 84 -16.64 -10.25 5.90
CA PHE A 84 -15.84 -10.04 4.70
C PHE A 84 -16.70 -10.21 3.45
N THR A 85 -16.40 -9.41 2.42
CA THR A 85 -17.02 -9.53 1.09
C THR A 85 -16.48 -10.72 0.29
N THR A 86 -15.33 -11.28 0.68
CA THR A 86 -14.71 -12.41 -0.03
C THR A 86 -14.15 -13.47 0.95
N ALA A 87 -14.30 -14.74 0.57
CA ALA A 87 -13.75 -15.88 1.33
C ALA A 87 -12.21 -15.86 1.35
N ARG A 88 -11.58 -15.53 0.21
CA ARG A 88 -10.13 -15.41 0.07
C ARG A 88 -9.55 -14.33 0.98
N GLY A 89 -10.21 -13.17 1.10
CA GLY A 89 -9.78 -12.09 1.98
C GLY A 89 -9.78 -12.50 3.46
N ALA A 90 -10.85 -13.18 3.90
CA ALA A 90 -10.94 -13.69 5.28
C ALA A 90 -9.84 -14.72 5.60
N ILE A 91 -9.55 -15.64 4.68
CA ILE A 91 -8.51 -16.67 4.87
C ILE A 91 -7.11 -16.04 4.94
N LEU A 92 -6.78 -15.12 4.03
CA LEU A 92 -5.48 -14.42 4.05
C LEU A 92 -5.31 -13.57 5.31
N CYS A 93 -6.40 -12.94 5.78
CA CYS A 93 -6.40 -12.22 7.05
C CYS A 93 -6.09 -13.14 8.23
N ALA A 94 -6.75 -14.31 8.29
CA ALA A 94 -6.49 -15.30 9.34
C ALA A 94 -5.02 -15.73 9.39
N VAL A 95 -4.44 -16.02 8.23
CA VAL A 95 -3.02 -16.38 8.08
C VAL A 95 -2.10 -15.27 8.56
N ALA A 96 -2.38 -14.02 8.19
CA ALA A 96 -1.58 -12.86 8.59
C ALA A 96 -1.66 -12.60 10.10
N ILE A 97 -2.85 -12.74 10.70
CA ILE A 97 -3.05 -12.65 12.15
C ILE A 97 -2.20 -13.70 12.86
N GLN A 98 -2.30 -14.97 12.45
CA GLN A 98 -1.55 -16.05 13.10
C GLN A 98 -0.03 -15.87 13.00
N ARG A 99 0.47 -15.43 11.84
CA ARG A 99 1.90 -15.13 11.65
C ARG A 99 2.38 -13.98 12.52
N THR A 100 1.61 -12.90 12.61
CA THR A 100 1.95 -11.72 13.42
C THR A 100 1.95 -12.06 14.91
N LEU A 101 0.97 -12.84 15.37
CA LEU A 101 0.92 -13.31 16.76
C LEU A 101 2.06 -14.28 17.07
N ALA A 102 2.39 -15.19 16.15
CA ALA A 102 3.55 -16.06 16.30
C ALA A 102 4.86 -15.27 16.43
N GLU A 103 5.02 -14.19 15.66
CA GLU A 103 6.17 -13.30 15.75
C GLU A 103 6.24 -12.51 17.06
N ALA A 104 5.12 -11.92 17.50
CA ALA A 104 5.04 -11.22 18.78
C ALA A 104 5.39 -12.15 19.95
N ASN A 105 4.88 -13.38 19.92
CA ASN A 105 5.16 -14.41 20.93
C ASN A 105 6.63 -14.88 20.94
N ARG A 106 7.41 -14.69 19.87
CA ARG A 106 8.86 -15.04 19.84
C ARG A 106 9.72 -14.06 20.65
N ASN A 107 9.29 -12.81 20.73
CA ASN A 107 10.05 -11.74 21.40
C ASN A 107 9.64 -11.54 22.87
N GLN A 108 8.66 -12.31 23.36
CA GLN A 108 8.17 -12.23 24.74
C GLN A 108 8.77 -13.34 25.62
N THR A 109 9.33 -12.94 26.75
CA THR A 109 9.68 -13.83 27.87
C THR A 109 8.47 -13.99 28.79
N GLY A 110 7.41 -14.68 28.33
CA GLY A 110 6.15 -14.83 29.07
C GLY A 110 5.15 -15.80 28.44
N THR A 111 3.90 -15.81 28.95
CA THR A 111 2.82 -16.67 28.44
C THR A 111 2.45 -16.28 27.02
N ARG A 112 2.48 -17.26 26.10
CA ARG A 112 2.16 -17.05 24.69
C ARG A 112 0.66 -16.99 24.47
N ILE A 113 0.20 -15.94 23.83
CA ILE A 113 -1.21 -15.77 23.48
C ILE A 113 -1.44 -16.41 22.12
N ALA A 114 -2.32 -17.40 22.07
CA ALA A 114 -2.68 -18.07 20.83
C ALA A 114 -4.19 -17.97 20.63
N ILE A 115 -4.62 -17.88 19.38
CA ILE A 115 -6.05 -17.78 19.03
C ILE A 115 -6.46 -18.91 18.12
N GLY A 116 -7.72 -19.32 18.23
CA GLY A 116 -8.37 -20.14 17.21
C GLY A 116 -9.19 -19.25 16.29
N ILE A 117 -9.25 -19.60 15.01
CA ILE A 117 -10.01 -18.86 13.99
C ILE A 117 -10.96 -19.81 13.26
N GLY A 118 -12.20 -19.39 13.08
CA GLY A 118 -13.21 -20.09 12.29
C GLY A 118 -13.84 -19.21 11.22
N ILE A 119 -13.99 -19.75 10.00
CA ILE A 119 -14.53 -19.00 8.86
C ILE A 119 -15.63 -19.81 8.16
N ASN A 120 -16.75 -19.16 7.87
CA ASN A 120 -17.84 -19.73 7.07
C ASN A 120 -18.35 -18.70 6.04
N THR A 121 -18.81 -19.18 4.88
CA THR A 121 -19.36 -18.36 3.80
C THR A 121 -20.76 -18.84 3.48
N GLY A 122 -21.71 -17.91 3.42
CA GLY A 122 -23.11 -18.22 3.12
C GLY A 122 -23.98 -16.97 3.14
N GLU A 123 -25.30 -17.17 3.25
CA GLU A 123 -26.29 -16.09 3.20
C GLU A 123 -26.98 -15.91 4.57
N PRO A 124 -26.37 -15.19 5.53
CA PRO A 124 -27.00 -14.91 6.81
C PRO A 124 -28.13 -13.88 6.70
N ILE A 125 -29.01 -13.84 7.70
CA ILE A 125 -29.99 -12.76 7.84
C ILE A 125 -29.24 -11.54 8.39
N GLN A 126 -29.34 -10.42 7.70
CA GLN A 126 -28.75 -9.15 8.14
C GLN A 126 -29.82 -8.22 8.68
N GLU A 127 -29.66 -7.73 9.90
CA GLU A 127 -30.58 -6.79 10.53
C GLU A 127 -29.81 -5.82 11.43
N GLY A 128 -30.07 -4.52 11.29
CA GLY A 128 -29.50 -3.49 12.18
C GLY A 128 -27.97 -3.40 12.20
N GLY A 129 -27.27 -3.89 11.18
CA GLY A 129 -25.81 -3.96 11.16
C GLY A 129 -25.21 -5.21 11.82
N ASP A 130 -26.06 -6.15 12.24
CA ASP A 130 -25.69 -7.46 12.80
C ASP A 130 -26.06 -8.60 11.84
N PHE A 131 -25.56 -9.80 12.12
CA PHE A 131 -25.87 -11.01 11.35
C PHE A 131 -26.43 -12.11 12.24
N PHE A 132 -27.45 -12.79 11.74
CA PHE A 132 -28.17 -13.86 12.42
C PHE A 132 -28.33 -15.10 11.53
N GLY A 133 -28.63 -16.22 12.18
CA GLY A 133 -29.01 -17.47 11.52
C GLY A 133 -27.91 -18.54 11.51
N GLY A 134 -28.21 -19.64 10.83
CA GLY A 134 -27.39 -20.86 10.85
C GLY A 134 -25.94 -20.64 10.39
N MET A 135 -25.72 -19.74 9.44
CA MET A 135 -24.38 -19.45 8.90
C MET A 135 -23.45 -18.79 9.92
N VAL A 136 -24.01 -17.93 10.78
CA VAL A 136 -23.29 -17.27 11.88
C VAL A 136 -22.94 -18.29 12.97
N ASN A 137 -23.93 -19.11 13.34
CA ASN A 137 -23.75 -20.17 14.33
C ASN A 137 -22.68 -21.17 13.87
N LEU A 138 -22.66 -21.51 12.57
CA LEU A 138 -21.67 -22.41 12.01
C LEU A 138 -20.26 -21.82 12.11
N ALA A 139 -20.06 -20.57 11.69
CA ALA A 139 -18.76 -19.88 11.80
C ALA A 139 -18.23 -19.86 13.24
N ALA A 140 -19.10 -19.54 14.21
CA ALA A 140 -18.76 -19.53 15.62
C ALA A 140 -18.38 -20.93 16.15
N ARG A 141 -19.06 -21.99 15.69
CA ARG A 141 -18.74 -23.38 16.08
C ARG A 141 -17.47 -23.91 15.42
N ILE A 142 -17.19 -23.50 14.18
CA ILE A 142 -15.91 -23.78 13.53
C ILE A 142 -14.78 -23.12 14.31
N CYS A 143 -14.96 -21.87 14.73
CA CYS A 143 -13.98 -21.18 15.57
C CYS A 143 -13.78 -21.94 16.88
N ALA A 144 -14.84 -22.31 17.58
CA ALA A 144 -14.74 -23.07 18.83
C ALA A 144 -14.03 -24.44 18.68
N ALA A 145 -14.06 -25.04 17.49
CA ALA A 145 -13.35 -26.29 17.20
C ALA A 145 -11.85 -26.07 16.90
N ALA A 146 -11.45 -24.86 16.48
CA ALA A 146 -10.06 -24.54 16.16
C ALA A 146 -9.22 -24.37 17.44
N GLY A 147 -8.16 -25.14 17.58
CA GLY A 147 -7.20 -25.06 18.67
C GLY A 147 -6.29 -23.82 18.62
N PRO A 148 -5.31 -23.73 19.55
CA PRO A 148 -4.36 -22.62 19.62
C PRO A 148 -3.53 -22.52 18.33
N GLY A 149 -3.64 -21.39 17.64
CA GLY A 149 -2.94 -21.17 16.38
C GLY A 149 -3.61 -21.83 15.18
N GLU A 150 -4.72 -22.53 15.33
CA GLU A 150 -5.40 -23.19 14.22
C GLU A 150 -6.37 -22.24 13.49
N VAL A 151 -6.53 -22.46 12.19
CA VAL A 151 -7.50 -21.76 11.34
C VAL A 151 -8.34 -22.81 10.64
N PHE A 152 -9.62 -22.90 10.98
CA PHE A 152 -10.56 -23.81 10.34
C PHE A 152 -11.56 -23.06 9.47
N VAL A 153 -11.92 -23.66 8.34
CA VAL A 153 -12.92 -23.14 7.42
C VAL A 153 -13.94 -24.22 7.08
N ALA A 154 -15.18 -23.81 6.77
CA ALA A 154 -16.17 -24.69 6.19
C ALA A 154 -15.73 -25.14 4.79
N ASP A 155 -16.18 -26.32 4.36
CA ASP A 155 -15.95 -26.83 3.00
C ASP A 155 -16.47 -25.85 1.92
N THR A 156 -17.62 -25.21 2.17
CA THR A 156 -18.19 -24.16 1.31
C THR A 156 -17.25 -22.95 1.18
N THR A 157 -16.66 -22.49 2.28
CA THR A 157 -15.69 -21.38 2.27
C THR A 157 -14.45 -21.74 1.49
N ARG A 158 -13.92 -22.95 1.66
CA ARG A 158 -12.81 -23.44 0.83
C ARG A 158 -13.23 -23.42 -0.64
N ALA A 159 -14.37 -24.03 -0.99
CA ALA A 159 -14.83 -24.14 -2.37
C ALA A 159 -14.94 -22.76 -3.05
N VAL A 160 -15.53 -21.78 -2.35
CA VAL A 160 -15.66 -20.39 -2.83
C VAL A 160 -14.30 -19.67 -2.92
N ALA A 161 -13.40 -19.88 -1.97
CA ALA A 161 -12.08 -19.24 -1.97
C ALA A 161 -11.15 -19.75 -3.08
N GLY A 162 -11.35 -20.99 -3.55
CA GLY A 162 -10.50 -21.62 -4.54
C GLY A 162 -9.06 -21.85 -4.04
N ARG A 163 -8.11 -21.95 -4.97
CA ARG A 163 -6.69 -22.11 -4.65
C ARG A 163 -6.06 -20.78 -4.24
N ILE A 164 -5.30 -20.80 -3.16
CA ILE A 164 -4.48 -19.68 -2.68
C ILE A 164 -3.05 -20.21 -2.56
N ASP A 165 -2.11 -19.68 -3.34
CA ASP A 165 -0.77 -20.29 -3.47
C ASP A 165 0.09 -20.24 -2.21
N SER A 166 -0.26 -19.36 -1.25
CA SER A 166 0.43 -19.21 0.03
C SER A 166 -0.20 -20.01 1.19
N VAL A 167 -1.19 -20.86 0.90
CA VAL A 167 -2.00 -21.58 1.89
C VAL A 167 -2.19 -23.03 1.49
N ASP A 168 -1.87 -23.93 2.41
CA ASP A 168 -2.20 -25.35 2.27
C ASP A 168 -3.52 -25.65 2.97
N TYR A 169 -4.40 -26.38 2.28
CA TYR A 169 -5.67 -26.84 2.83
C TYR A 169 -5.56 -28.32 3.21
N VAL A 170 -5.89 -28.64 4.46
CA VAL A 170 -5.89 -30.02 4.96
C VAL A 170 -7.30 -30.38 5.41
N ASP A 171 -7.89 -31.39 4.77
CA ASP A 171 -9.18 -31.92 5.19
C ASP A 171 -9.04 -32.62 6.55
N ARG A 172 -9.76 -32.13 7.56
CA ARG A 172 -9.79 -32.70 8.91
C ARG A 172 -10.96 -33.68 9.09
N GLY A 173 -11.75 -33.90 8.03
CA GLY A 173 -12.88 -34.80 8.02
C GLY A 173 -14.14 -34.18 8.62
N LEU A 174 -15.07 -35.05 9.00
CA LEU A 174 -16.37 -34.69 9.57
C LEU A 174 -16.25 -34.48 11.08
N HIS A 175 -16.72 -33.33 11.57
CA HIS A 175 -16.75 -32.97 12.98
C HIS A 175 -18.19 -32.77 13.45
N GLU A 176 -18.53 -33.34 14.60
CA GLU A 176 -19.78 -33.04 15.29
C GLU A 176 -19.67 -31.66 15.96
N LEU A 177 -20.43 -30.69 15.45
CA LEU A 177 -20.45 -29.33 15.99
C LEU A 177 -21.69 -29.14 16.86
N LYS A 178 -21.50 -28.63 18.08
CA LYS A 178 -22.59 -28.38 19.03
C LYS A 178 -23.72 -27.54 18.40
N GLY A 179 -24.91 -28.13 18.32
CA GLY A 179 -26.11 -27.48 17.78
C GLY A 179 -26.41 -27.81 16.31
N PHE A 180 -25.60 -28.65 15.67
CA PHE A 180 -25.85 -29.18 14.32
C PHE A 180 -26.17 -30.67 14.40
N GLN A 181 -27.20 -31.12 13.67
CA GLN A 181 -27.59 -32.53 13.61
C GLN A 181 -26.65 -33.35 12.71
N GLU A 182 -26.12 -32.72 11.67
CA GLU A 182 -25.18 -33.33 10.73
C GLU A 182 -23.75 -32.90 11.05
N SER A 183 -22.82 -33.86 10.98
CA SER A 183 -21.39 -33.56 11.09
C SER A 183 -20.95 -32.65 9.94
N GLN A 184 -20.13 -31.65 10.27
CA GLN A 184 -19.65 -30.65 9.33
C GLN A 184 -18.22 -30.98 8.92
N ARG A 185 -17.92 -30.93 7.63
CA ARG A 185 -16.54 -31.11 7.15
C ARG A 185 -15.74 -29.85 7.42
N LEU A 186 -14.62 -30.00 8.13
CA LEU A 186 -13.72 -28.89 8.46
C LEU A 186 -12.43 -29.01 7.66
N ILE A 187 -12.01 -27.88 7.08
CA ILE A 187 -10.75 -27.77 6.38
C ILE A 187 -9.81 -26.89 7.20
N GLU A 188 -8.65 -27.42 7.56
CA GLU A 188 -7.58 -26.65 8.18
C GLU A 188 -6.84 -25.84 7.12
N VAL A 189 -6.66 -24.55 7.40
CA VAL A 189 -5.80 -23.63 6.68
C VAL A 189 -4.44 -23.66 7.36
N ARG A 190 -3.49 -24.39 6.77
CA ARG A 190 -2.12 -24.45 7.27
C ARG A 190 -1.34 -23.23 6.83
N TRP A 191 -0.92 -22.47 7.83
CA TRP A 191 -0.09 -21.27 7.67
C TRP A 191 1.36 -21.49 8.17
N GLN A 192 1.60 -22.61 8.86
CA GLN A 192 2.91 -23.11 9.29
C GLN A 192 3.36 -24.23 8.34
N SER A 193 4.60 -24.20 7.86
CA SER A 193 5.12 -25.26 6.99
C SER A 193 5.37 -26.56 7.79
N PRO A 194 5.05 -27.74 7.25
CA PRO A 194 5.31 -29.01 7.95
C PRO A 194 6.82 -29.24 8.06
N GLY A 195 7.35 -29.23 9.30
CA GLY A 195 8.76 -29.51 9.59
C GLY A 195 9.42 -28.67 10.69
N ALA A 196 8.71 -27.75 11.34
CA ALA A 196 9.28 -26.89 12.38
C ALA A 196 9.16 -27.50 13.80
N GLU A 197 10.08 -28.38 14.18
CA GLU A 197 10.54 -28.44 15.57
C GLU A 197 11.74 -27.48 15.71
N ALA A 198 11.81 -26.74 16.81
CA ALA A 198 12.74 -25.63 16.97
C ALA A 198 14.23 -26.09 16.95
N PRO A 199 15.11 -25.48 16.14
CA PRO A 199 16.53 -25.84 16.08
C PRO A 199 17.31 -25.36 17.32
N THR A 200 18.40 -26.05 17.64
CA THR A 200 19.28 -25.73 18.79
C THR A 200 20.38 -24.73 18.40
N GLY A 201 20.93 -23.98 19.36
CA GLY A 201 21.86 -22.86 19.11
C GLY A 201 23.19 -23.19 18.40
N ALA A 202 23.54 -24.48 18.20
CA ALA A 202 24.65 -24.89 17.34
C ALA A 202 24.28 -24.85 15.85
N GLU A 203 23.04 -25.19 15.50
CA GLU A 203 22.53 -25.18 14.12
C GLU A 203 22.34 -23.76 13.58
N GLU A 204 22.03 -22.79 14.46
CA GLU A 204 21.89 -21.37 14.08
C GLU A 204 23.20 -20.78 13.53
N GLY A 205 24.35 -21.21 14.07
CA GLY A 205 25.68 -20.79 13.59
C GLY A 205 26.02 -21.36 12.22
N GLU A 206 25.66 -22.62 11.98
CA GLU A 206 25.89 -23.29 10.68
C GLU A 206 24.97 -22.74 9.59
N ILE A 207 23.71 -22.44 9.91
CA ILE A 207 22.76 -21.81 8.99
C ILE A 207 23.24 -20.40 8.62
N ALA A 208 23.67 -19.60 9.59
CA ALA A 208 24.19 -18.27 9.33
C ALA A 208 25.44 -18.30 8.42
N ALA A 209 26.36 -19.24 8.66
CA ALA A 209 27.54 -19.43 7.81
C ALA A 209 27.17 -19.89 6.38
N ALA A 210 26.22 -20.81 6.25
CA ALA A 210 25.73 -21.28 4.96
C ALA A 210 25.01 -20.17 4.17
N MET A 211 24.21 -19.32 4.85
CA MET A 211 23.55 -18.17 4.24
C MET A 211 24.57 -17.13 3.75
N GLN A 212 25.61 -16.85 4.53
CA GLN A 212 26.64 -15.91 4.13
C GLN A 212 27.40 -16.41 2.90
N HIS A 213 27.81 -17.68 2.91
CA HIS A 213 28.46 -18.34 1.76
C HIS A 213 27.57 -18.31 0.50
N ALA A 214 26.27 -18.58 0.66
CA ALA A 214 25.29 -18.51 -0.42
C ALA A 214 25.19 -17.11 -1.05
N ILE A 215 25.13 -16.07 -0.22
CA ILE A 215 25.09 -14.68 -0.69
C ILE A 215 26.35 -14.33 -1.48
N ASP A 216 27.52 -14.78 -1.02
CA ASP A 216 28.81 -14.52 -1.69
C ASP A 216 28.91 -15.19 -3.06
N VAL A 217 28.47 -16.45 -3.18
CA VAL A 217 28.39 -17.16 -4.47
C VAL A 217 27.47 -16.43 -5.44
N LEU A 218 26.28 -16.04 -5.00
CA LEU A 218 25.30 -15.37 -5.86
C LEU A 218 25.81 -13.98 -6.31
N ASN A 219 26.47 -13.25 -5.43
CA ASN A 219 27.11 -11.97 -5.78
C ASN A 219 28.23 -12.14 -6.82
N ARG A 220 29.01 -13.22 -6.73
CA ARG A 220 30.02 -13.55 -7.74
C ARG A 220 29.40 -13.85 -9.11
N VAL A 221 28.27 -14.56 -9.17
CA VAL A 221 27.56 -14.79 -10.45
C VAL A 221 27.03 -13.48 -11.04
N LEU A 222 26.50 -12.59 -10.20
CA LEU A 222 25.99 -11.28 -10.63
C LEU A 222 27.08 -10.34 -11.16
N SER A 223 28.36 -10.60 -10.87
CA SER A 223 29.48 -9.81 -11.39
C SER A 223 30.12 -10.39 -12.67
N ILE A 224 29.66 -11.55 -13.14
CA ILE A 224 30.13 -12.14 -14.41
C ILE A 224 29.62 -11.29 -15.58
N THR A 225 30.51 -11.02 -16.53
CA THR A 225 30.21 -10.31 -17.78
C THR A 225 30.62 -11.16 -18.96
N HIS A 226 29.91 -11.02 -20.08
CA HIS A 226 30.29 -11.64 -21.34
C HIS A 226 31.16 -10.66 -22.13
N GLN A 227 32.36 -11.09 -22.53
CA GLN A 227 33.41 -10.23 -23.07
C GLN A 227 33.02 -9.56 -24.40
N ASP A 228 32.22 -10.24 -25.23
CA ASP A 228 31.87 -9.74 -26.57
C ASP A 228 30.40 -9.28 -26.72
N ASP A 229 29.54 -9.57 -25.74
CA ASP A 229 28.09 -9.37 -25.87
C ASP A 229 27.50 -8.99 -24.50
N PRO A 230 27.38 -7.69 -24.19
CA PRO A 230 26.86 -7.22 -22.92
C PRO A 230 25.37 -7.58 -22.70
N VAL A 231 24.66 -8.06 -23.73
CA VAL A 231 23.25 -8.46 -23.66
C VAL A 231 23.09 -9.97 -23.82
N PHE A 232 24.16 -10.75 -23.58
CA PHE A 232 24.15 -12.20 -23.74
C PHE A 232 23.06 -12.84 -22.87
N ARG A 233 21.93 -13.13 -23.51
CA ARG A 233 20.67 -13.51 -22.87
C ARG A 233 20.78 -14.71 -21.91
N PRO A 234 21.53 -15.79 -22.22
CA PRO A 234 21.69 -16.91 -21.29
C PRO A 234 22.36 -16.52 -19.95
N LEU A 235 23.29 -15.56 -19.98
CA LEU A 235 23.92 -15.03 -18.75
C LEU A 235 22.94 -14.13 -17.98
N VAL A 236 22.18 -13.29 -18.67
CA VAL A 236 21.14 -12.44 -18.07
C VAL A 236 20.06 -13.29 -17.37
N GLU A 237 19.63 -14.39 -17.99
CA GLU A 237 18.65 -15.31 -17.40
C GLU A 237 19.22 -16.07 -16.20
N CYS A 238 20.50 -16.45 -16.23
CA CYS A 238 21.22 -17.01 -15.08
C CYS A 238 21.31 -16.01 -13.92
N GLN A 239 21.64 -14.75 -14.20
CA GLN A 239 21.74 -13.67 -13.22
C GLN A 239 20.38 -13.28 -12.62
N ALA A 240 19.30 -13.34 -13.41
CA ALA A 240 17.95 -13.19 -12.90
C ALA A 240 17.60 -14.31 -11.89
N LYS A 241 17.89 -15.57 -12.23
CA LYS A 241 17.73 -16.70 -11.29
C LYS A 241 18.59 -16.54 -10.03
N ALA A 242 19.83 -16.07 -10.16
CA ALA A 242 20.71 -15.79 -9.01
C ALA A 242 20.14 -14.69 -8.11
N SER A 243 19.55 -13.64 -8.70
CA SER A 243 18.89 -12.54 -7.98
C SER A 243 17.65 -13.02 -7.23
N ASP A 244 16.83 -13.87 -7.85
CA ASP A 244 15.63 -14.45 -7.23
C ASP A 244 15.99 -15.36 -6.05
N VAL A 245 17.02 -16.19 -6.19
CA VAL A 245 17.53 -17.04 -5.10
C VAL A 245 18.11 -16.17 -3.98
N ARG A 246 18.86 -15.10 -4.30
CA ARG A 246 19.41 -14.18 -3.30
C ARG A 246 18.31 -13.47 -2.53
N LEU A 247 17.30 -12.96 -3.22
CA LEU A 247 16.12 -12.33 -2.60
C LEU A 247 15.32 -13.32 -1.75
N THR A 248 15.18 -14.56 -2.20
CA THR A 248 14.52 -15.63 -1.44
C THR A 248 15.27 -15.94 -0.15
N LEU A 249 16.60 -16.06 -0.21
CA LEU A 249 17.46 -16.28 0.95
C LEU A 249 17.47 -15.07 1.90
N SER A 250 17.51 -13.84 1.37
CA SER A 250 17.45 -12.61 2.18
C SER A 250 16.09 -12.38 2.84
N ARG A 251 14.98 -12.70 2.17
CA ARG A 251 13.62 -12.64 2.76
C ARG A 251 13.42 -13.71 3.82
N SER A 252 14.01 -14.87 3.61
CA SER A 252 14.01 -15.98 4.58
C SER A 252 14.97 -15.76 5.75
N ALA A 253 15.91 -14.80 5.67
CA ALA A 253 16.80 -14.42 6.79
C ALA A 253 16.04 -13.80 7.97
N SER A 254 14.85 -13.25 7.70
CA SER A 254 13.90 -12.78 8.71
C SER A 254 13.05 -13.90 9.31
N ASP A 255 13.07 -15.10 8.71
CA ASP A 255 12.29 -16.28 9.11
C ASP A 255 13.25 -17.48 9.33
N ARG A 256 14.13 -17.33 10.33
CA ARG A 256 15.31 -18.20 10.58
C ARG A 256 14.98 -19.66 10.92
N GLN A 257 13.72 -19.99 11.15
CA GLN A 257 13.27 -21.36 11.48
C GLN A 257 13.05 -22.26 10.24
N SER A 258 13.05 -21.70 9.02
CA SER A 258 12.65 -22.42 7.80
C SER A 258 13.80 -22.91 6.90
N GLN A 259 15.06 -22.64 7.26
CA GLN A 259 16.21 -22.96 6.42
C GLN A 259 17.08 -24.07 7.00
N SER A 260 17.20 -25.20 6.30
CA SER A 260 18.27 -26.17 6.56
C SER A 260 19.51 -25.80 5.76
N VAL A 261 20.70 -26.01 6.34
CA VAL A 261 22.00 -25.83 5.66
C VAL A 261 22.00 -26.55 4.30
N GLN A 262 21.43 -27.76 4.24
CA GLN A 262 21.32 -28.54 3.01
C GLN A 262 20.48 -27.85 1.93
N ARG A 263 19.35 -27.22 2.28
CA ARG A 263 18.51 -26.50 1.31
C ARG A 263 19.20 -25.26 0.76
N ILE A 264 19.93 -24.54 1.61
CA ILE A 264 20.72 -23.37 1.19
C ILE A 264 21.82 -23.81 0.22
N GLN A 265 22.53 -24.89 0.55
CA GLN A 265 23.55 -25.48 -0.31
C GLN A 265 22.97 -25.96 -1.65
N ASP A 266 21.88 -26.72 -1.63
CA ASP A 266 21.25 -27.24 -2.85
C ASP A 266 20.74 -26.12 -3.77
N ALA A 267 20.23 -25.01 -3.21
CA ALA A 267 19.77 -23.85 -3.97
C ALA A 267 20.91 -23.11 -4.68
N VAL A 268 22.12 -23.17 -4.13
CA VAL A 268 23.28 -22.39 -4.60
C VAL A 268 24.25 -23.23 -5.42
N ARG A 269 24.27 -24.55 -5.25
CA ARG A 269 25.18 -25.49 -5.91
C ARG A 269 25.27 -25.35 -7.44
N PRO A 270 24.18 -25.14 -8.21
CA PRO A 270 24.30 -24.91 -9.66
C PRO A 270 25.13 -23.67 -10.00
N PHE A 271 25.07 -22.63 -9.16
CA PHE A 271 25.81 -21.39 -9.34
C PHE A 271 27.29 -21.55 -8.97
N GLU A 272 27.61 -22.38 -7.97
CA GLU A 272 29.00 -22.76 -7.66
C GLU A 272 29.64 -23.53 -8.80
N ASP A 273 28.95 -24.53 -9.33
CA ASP A 273 29.38 -25.32 -10.48
C ASP A 273 29.63 -24.41 -11.69
N PHE A 274 28.78 -23.40 -11.90
CA PHE A 274 28.97 -22.41 -12.95
C PHE A 274 30.21 -21.53 -12.72
N ILE A 275 30.46 -21.06 -11.50
CA ILE A 275 31.68 -20.31 -11.16
C ILE A 275 32.93 -21.15 -11.42
N VAL A 276 32.93 -22.42 -11.01
CA VAL A 276 34.06 -23.34 -11.24
C VAL A 276 34.33 -23.47 -12.74
N LEU A 277 33.29 -23.59 -13.56
CA LEU A 277 33.41 -23.68 -15.01
C LEU A 277 33.94 -22.39 -15.65
N VAL A 278 33.73 -21.22 -15.03
CA VAL A 278 34.27 -19.93 -15.48
C VAL A 278 35.72 -19.71 -15.02
N VAL A 279 36.08 -20.15 -13.82
CA VAL A 279 37.41 -19.91 -13.20
C VAL A 279 38.43 -20.98 -13.55
N GLU A 280 38.05 -22.26 -13.42
CA GLU A 280 38.96 -23.42 -13.46
C GLU A 280 38.95 -24.14 -14.82
N ARG A 281 38.40 -23.52 -15.86
CA ARG A 281 38.17 -24.14 -17.18
C ARG A 281 39.39 -24.87 -17.76
N ASP A 282 40.60 -24.34 -17.52
CA ASP A 282 41.85 -24.82 -18.11
C ASP A 282 42.56 -25.86 -17.20
N THR A 283 42.04 -26.09 -15.99
CA THR A 283 42.67 -26.93 -14.95
C THR A 283 41.78 -28.09 -14.47
N LEU A 284 40.53 -28.19 -14.97
CA LEU A 284 39.61 -29.25 -14.60
C LEU A 284 39.95 -30.58 -15.30
N GLU A 285 39.92 -31.67 -14.54
CA GLU A 285 39.99 -33.03 -15.09
C GLU A 285 38.79 -33.33 -15.99
N GLU A 286 39.00 -34.07 -17.08
CA GLU A 286 38.02 -34.28 -18.16
C GLU A 286 36.70 -34.90 -17.66
N GLN A 287 36.77 -35.88 -16.76
CA GLN A 287 35.58 -36.50 -16.15
C GLN A 287 34.81 -35.52 -15.25
N ARG A 288 35.51 -34.62 -14.54
CA ARG A 288 34.89 -33.62 -13.65
C ARG A 288 34.26 -32.48 -14.45
N SER A 289 34.92 -32.05 -15.55
CA SER A 289 34.37 -31.04 -16.47
C SER A 289 33.04 -31.50 -17.05
N ALA A 290 32.96 -32.73 -17.56
CA ALA A 290 31.73 -33.26 -18.15
C ALA A 290 30.54 -33.32 -17.16
N GLN A 291 30.80 -33.63 -15.89
CA GLN A 291 29.77 -33.63 -14.84
C GLN A 291 29.25 -32.23 -14.53
N ILE A 292 30.16 -31.26 -14.35
CA ILE A 292 29.82 -29.86 -14.06
C ILE A 292 29.10 -29.23 -15.27
N GLU A 293 29.59 -29.44 -16.49
CA GLU A 293 28.96 -28.97 -17.73
C GLU A 293 27.51 -29.46 -17.84
N THR A 294 27.27 -30.75 -17.55
CA THR A 294 25.93 -31.33 -17.58
C THR A 294 25.00 -30.72 -16.51
N GLY A 295 25.53 -30.46 -15.31
CA GLY A 295 24.80 -29.82 -14.22
C GLY A 295 24.42 -28.37 -14.52
N VAL A 296 25.36 -27.58 -15.02
CA VAL A 296 25.16 -26.18 -15.43
C VAL A 296 24.20 -26.11 -16.62
N ALA A 297 24.35 -27.00 -17.61
CA ALA A 297 23.45 -27.06 -18.77
C ALA A 297 22.00 -27.38 -18.36
N ARG A 298 21.79 -28.25 -17.36
CA ARG A 298 20.46 -28.57 -16.84
C ARG A 298 19.80 -27.36 -16.18
N SER A 299 20.58 -26.55 -15.47
CA SER A 299 20.06 -25.42 -14.67
C SER A 299 19.93 -24.11 -15.48
N PHE A 300 20.85 -23.87 -16.42
CA PHE A 300 20.98 -22.59 -17.14
C PHE A 300 21.11 -22.71 -18.66
N GLY A 301 21.25 -23.93 -19.20
CA GLY A 301 21.31 -24.21 -20.62
C GLY A 301 22.72 -24.30 -21.22
N TRP A 302 22.84 -25.07 -22.30
CA TRP A 302 24.07 -25.27 -23.07
C TRP A 302 24.74 -24.01 -23.63
N PRO A 303 24.00 -22.96 -24.04
CA PRO A 303 24.63 -21.72 -24.52
C PRO A 303 25.56 -21.09 -23.48
N LEU A 304 25.20 -21.17 -22.19
CA LEU A 304 26.00 -20.62 -21.10
C LEU A 304 27.27 -21.43 -20.86
N VAL A 305 27.15 -22.76 -20.88
CA VAL A 305 28.29 -23.70 -20.80
C VAL A 305 29.28 -23.46 -21.94
N THR A 306 28.77 -23.30 -23.16
CA THR A 306 29.58 -23.06 -24.35
C THR A 306 30.35 -21.74 -24.27
N ALA A 307 29.71 -20.67 -23.76
CA ALA A 307 30.35 -19.37 -23.58
C ALA A 307 31.47 -19.42 -22.54
N ALA A 308 31.24 -20.13 -21.44
CA ALA A 308 32.21 -20.30 -20.36
C ALA A 308 33.41 -21.17 -20.79
N ALA A 309 33.16 -22.32 -21.45
CA ALA A 309 34.20 -23.19 -22.00
C ALA A 309 35.06 -22.49 -23.08
N ARG A 310 34.47 -21.56 -23.84
CA ARG A 310 35.19 -20.71 -24.82
C ARG A 310 35.90 -19.51 -24.18
N GLY A 311 35.83 -19.37 -22.87
CA GLY A 311 36.48 -18.29 -22.13
C GLY A 311 35.89 -16.90 -22.38
N ARG A 312 34.63 -16.82 -22.84
CA ARG A 312 33.94 -15.56 -23.13
C ARG A 312 33.27 -14.93 -21.91
N LEU A 313 33.34 -15.58 -20.75
CA LEU A 313 32.82 -15.08 -19.49
C LEU A 313 33.97 -14.72 -18.54
N ALA A 314 33.87 -13.57 -17.87
CA ALA A 314 34.85 -13.12 -16.88
C ALA A 314 34.19 -12.32 -15.75
N PHE A 315 34.78 -12.35 -14.56
CA PHE A 315 34.35 -11.51 -13.44
C PHE A 315 34.74 -10.04 -13.71
N GLY A 316 33.82 -9.13 -13.45
CA GLY A 316 34.03 -7.70 -13.62
C GLY A 316 35.17 -7.19 -12.72
N GLY A 317 36.34 -6.96 -13.33
CA GLY A 317 37.53 -6.42 -12.66
C GLY A 317 38.79 -7.25 -12.96
N GLY A 318 39.39 -7.07 -14.14
CA GLY A 318 40.67 -7.69 -14.50
C GLY A 318 41.05 -7.47 -15.96
N GLU A 319 41.95 -6.50 -16.18
CA GLU A 319 42.73 -6.19 -17.38
C GLU A 319 42.09 -6.37 -18.76
N ALA A 320 41.74 -5.23 -19.37
CA ALA A 320 41.63 -5.12 -20.81
C ALA A 320 42.92 -5.64 -21.46
N ARG A 321 42.84 -6.78 -22.15
CA ARG A 321 43.88 -7.24 -23.06
C ARG A 321 44.10 -6.14 -24.09
N ALA A 322 45.26 -5.47 -24.00
CA ALA A 322 45.61 -4.35 -24.87
C ALA A 322 45.49 -4.76 -26.34
N ALA A 323 44.57 -4.13 -27.07
CA ALA A 323 44.51 -4.20 -28.52
C ALA A 323 45.64 -3.32 -29.10
N PRO A 324 46.29 -3.73 -30.21
CA PRO A 324 47.37 -2.95 -30.81
C PRO A 324 46.82 -1.62 -31.38
N PRO A 325 47.63 -0.55 -31.44
CA PRO A 325 47.14 0.77 -31.82
C PRO A 325 46.71 0.79 -33.30
N PRO A 326 45.59 1.45 -33.64
CA PRO A 326 45.12 1.52 -35.02
C PRO A 326 45.92 2.54 -35.83
N MET A 327 46.21 2.21 -37.10
CA MET A 327 46.78 3.15 -38.06
C MET A 327 45.77 4.27 -38.42
N PRO A 328 46.22 5.50 -38.69
CA PRO A 328 45.32 6.60 -39.03
C PRO A 328 44.84 6.50 -40.48
N MET A 329 43.53 6.68 -40.70
CA MET A 329 42.91 6.88 -42.03
C MET A 329 42.27 8.28 -42.14
N PRO A 330 42.15 8.84 -43.36
CA PRO A 330 41.89 10.27 -43.58
C PRO A 330 40.39 10.63 -43.61
N ALA A 331 40.11 11.92 -43.45
CA ALA A 331 38.78 12.52 -43.25
C ALA A 331 37.81 12.41 -44.47
N PRO A 332 36.48 12.39 -44.24
CA PRO A 332 35.48 12.27 -45.31
C PRO A 332 34.97 13.63 -45.85
N PRO A 333 34.42 13.68 -47.09
CA PRO A 333 33.80 14.87 -47.69
C PRO A 333 32.31 15.04 -47.31
N PRO A 334 31.68 16.21 -47.56
CA PRO A 334 30.40 16.57 -46.96
C PRO A 334 29.16 16.00 -47.70
N ALA A 335 28.07 15.87 -46.95
CA ALA A 335 26.82 15.19 -47.31
C ALA A 335 25.85 16.03 -48.20
N PRO A 336 24.97 15.38 -49.01
CA PRO A 336 23.88 16.06 -49.72
C PRO A 336 22.53 16.06 -48.96
N MET A 337 21.67 17.03 -49.32
CA MET A 337 20.39 17.41 -48.69
C MET A 337 19.24 16.37 -48.82
N PRO A 338 18.24 16.39 -47.92
CA PRO A 338 17.13 15.43 -47.92
C PRO A 338 15.95 15.84 -48.84
N ALA A 339 15.25 14.82 -49.36
CA ALA A 339 14.01 14.94 -50.13
C ALA A 339 12.74 15.02 -49.23
N PRO A 340 11.60 15.54 -49.72
CA PRO A 340 10.44 15.88 -48.89
C PRO A 340 9.47 14.70 -48.65
N TRP A 341 8.71 14.80 -47.56
CA TRP A 341 7.75 13.81 -47.05
C TRP A 341 6.37 13.91 -47.75
N PRO A 342 5.58 12.82 -47.85
CA PRO A 342 4.20 12.88 -48.37
C PRO A 342 3.16 13.25 -47.31
N VAL A 343 2.09 13.92 -47.77
CA VAL A 343 0.91 14.40 -47.02
C VAL A 343 -0.16 13.29 -46.91
N PRO A 344 -0.95 13.19 -45.82
CA PRO A 344 -1.98 12.16 -45.67
C PRO A 344 -3.33 12.56 -46.30
N THR A 345 -4.01 11.59 -46.92
CA THR A 345 -5.38 11.73 -47.45
C THR A 345 -6.41 11.30 -46.42
N ALA A 346 -7.47 12.11 -46.28
CA ALA A 346 -8.61 11.87 -45.42
C ALA A 346 -9.51 10.71 -45.91
N GLY A 347 -10.02 9.92 -44.98
CA GLY A 347 -11.10 8.94 -45.19
C GLY A 347 -11.96 8.85 -43.94
N SER A 348 -13.27 9.07 -44.12
CA SER A 348 -14.30 9.30 -43.11
C SER A 348 -14.92 8.03 -42.48
N VAL A 349 -15.47 8.24 -41.27
CA VAL A 349 -16.15 7.39 -40.26
C VAL A 349 -17.30 6.49 -40.81
N PRO A 350 -17.79 5.47 -40.04
CA PRO A 350 -18.95 5.72 -39.17
C PRO A 350 -18.98 4.98 -37.81
N ALA A 351 -19.93 5.43 -36.99
CA ALA A 351 -20.15 5.18 -35.57
C ALA A 351 -20.94 3.90 -35.23
N ASP A 352 -21.08 3.70 -33.91
CA ASP A 352 -22.00 2.85 -33.14
C ASP A 352 -21.59 1.41 -32.82
N SER A 353 -21.34 1.13 -31.54
CA SER A 353 -22.33 0.45 -30.67
C SER A 353 -21.84 0.30 -29.22
N PHE A 354 -22.73 0.62 -28.29
CA PHE A 354 -22.59 0.42 -26.84
C PHE A 354 -22.47 -1.07 -26.50
N GLY A 355 -21.41 -1.43 -25.79
CA GLY A 355 -21.26 -2.71 -25.10
C GLY A 355 -20.51 -2.49 -23.80
N PHE A 356 -21.18 -2.77 -22.68
CA PHE A 356 -20.52 -2.86 -21.37
C PHE A 356 -19.47 -3.98 -21.42
N ARG A 357 -18.21 -3.59 -21.63
CA ARG A 357 -17.04 -4.43 -21.34
C ARG A 357 -16.51 -4.00 -19.98
N THR A 358 -16.56 -4.91 -19.01
CA THR A 358 -15.68 -4.89 -17.85
C THR A 358 -14.23 -4.97 -18.38
N PRO A 359 -13.36 -3.98 -18.17
CA PRO A 359 -11.98 -4.10 -18.61
C PRO A 359 -11.29 -5.09 -17.68
N VAL A 360 -10.93 -6.26 -18.21
CA VAL A 360 -9.82 -7.04 -17.66
C VAL A 360 -8.57 -6.24 -18.01
N VAL A 361 -8.03 -5.51 -17.03
CA VAL A 361 -6.74 -4.83 -17.17
C VAL A 361 -5.67 -5.93 -17.20
N GLU A 362 -5.20 -6.27 -18.40
CA GLU A 362 -3.95 -7.01 -18.57
C GLU A 362 -2.86 -6.23 -17.83
N ALA A 363 -2.14 -6.88 -16.91
CA ALA A 363 -1.09 -6.24 -16.15
C ALA A 363 0.04 -5.81 -17.11
N THR A 364 0.09 -4.52 -17.45
CA THR A 364 1.17 -3.97 -18.26
C THR A 364 2.50 -4.27 -17.56
N PRO A 365 3.48 -4.89 -18.24
CA PRO A 365 4.78 -5.14 -17.63
C PRO A 365 5.41 -3.82 -17.19
N VAL A 366 5.99 -3.83 -15.99
CA VAL A 366 6.71 -2.69 -15.45
C VAL A 366 7.79 -2.28 -16.46
N PRO A 367 7.85 -0.99 -16.85
CA PRO A 367 8.88 -0.55 -17.78
C PRO A 367 10.28 -0.80 -17.21
N LYS A 368 11.26 -1.04 -18.08
CA LYS A 368 12.67 -0.99 -17.65
C LYS A 368 13.10 0.47 -17.65
N VAL A 369 13.86 0.88 -16.62
CA VAL A 369 14.44 2.23 -16.58
C VAL A 369 15.40 2.38 -17.77
N ASP A 370 15.16 3.35 -18.66
CA ASP A 370 16.15 3.69 -19.68
C ASP A 370 17.42 4.23 -18.98
N PRO A 371 18.62 3.69 -19.27
CA PRO A 371 19.86 4.11 -18.62
C PRO A 371 20.14 5.61 -18.69
N ARG A 372 19.62 6.33 -19.70
CA ARG A 372 19.73 7.79 -19.79
C ARG A 372 18.80 8.50 -18.83
N ALA A 373 17.59 7.98 -18.63
CA ALA A 373 16.61 8.51 -17.68
C ALA A 373 17.01 8.24 -16.22
N ALA A 374 17.91 7.29 -15.95
CA ALA A 374 18.45 7.01 -14.62
C ALA A 374 19.18 8.20 -13.98
N GLY A 375 19.62 9.19 -14.77
CA GLY A 375 20.17 10.43 -14.23
C GLY A 375 19.10 11.29 -13.52
N VAL A 376 17.83 11.17 -13.91
CA VAL A 376 16.74 11.99 -13.37
C VAL A 376 16.34 11.43 -12.01
N ARG A 377 16.77 12.08 -10.93
CA ARG A 377 16.63 11.55 -9.56
C ARG A 377 15.19 11.27 -9.16
N TRP A 378 14.28 12.22 -9.35
CA TRP A 378 12.89 12.06 -8.92
C TRP A 378 12.19 10.92 -9.67
N TRP A 379 12.43 10.83 -10.98
CA TRP A 379 11.89 9.79 -11.85
C TRP A 379 12.44 8.42 -11.47
N THR A 380 13.75 8.32 -11.25
CA THR A 380 14.41 7.06 -10.92
C THR A 380 13.91 6.50 -9.60
N ALA A 381 13.76 7.36 -8.59
CA ALA A 381 13.18 6.98 -7.30
C ALA A 381 11.72 6.50 -7.45
N ALA A 382 10.87 7.30 -8.10
CA ALA A 382 9.46 6.95 -8.32
C ALA A 382 9.30 5.67 -9.13
N HIS A 383 10.08 5.49 -10.20
CA HIS A 383 10.04 4.30 -11.03
C HIS A 383 10.49 3.04 -10.28
N THR A 384 11.56 3.15 -9.48
CA THR A 384 12.05 2.01 -8.66
C THR A 384 10.97 1.57 -7.69
N ALA A 385 10.37 2.51 -6.96
CA ALA A 385 9.25 2.24 -6.06
C ALA A 385 8.04 1.65 -6.79
N TRP A 386 7.70 2.17 -7.98
CA TRP A 386 6.63 1.64 -8.82
C TRP A 386 6.87 0.17 -9.18
N SER A 387 8.11 -0.16 -9.55
CA SER A 387 8.53 -1.49 -9.98
C SER A 387 8.43 -2.50 -8.85
N GLU A 388 8.99 -2.14 -7.69
CA GLU A 388 8.94 -2.95 -6.48
C GLU A 388 7.49 -3.18 -6.05
N TRP A 389 6.67 -2.12 -6.01
CA TRP A 389 5.27 -2.22 -5.66
C TRP A 389 4.47 -3.10 -6.64
N LYS A 390 4.60 -2.91 -7.96
CA LYS A 390 3.93 -3.77 -8.95
C LYS A 390 4.30 -5.24 -8.79
N SER A 391 5.57 -5.53 -8.52
CA SER A 391 6.05 -6.90 -8.27
C SER A 391 5.51 -7.52 -6.98
N SER A 392 5.14 -6.68 -6.00
CA SER A 392 4.59 -7.13 -4.72
C SER A 392 3.11 -7.58 -4.80
N GLY A 393 2.37 -7.14 -5.81
CA GLY A 393 0.93 -7.42 -5.94
C GLY A 393 0.02 -6.68 -4.94
N VAL A 394 0.57 -5.75 -4.15
CA VAL A 394 -0.21 -4.95 -3.18
C VAL A 394 -1.20 -4.04 -3.92
N ALA A 395 -2.47 -3.99 -3.49
CA ALA A 395 -3.46 -3.13 -4.14
C ALA A 395 -3.15 -1.63 -3.93
N LEU A 396 -3.48 -0.79 -4.92
CA LEU A 396 -3.19 0.65 -4.93
C LEU A 396 -3.72 1.37 -3.69
N ALA A 397 -4.87 0.97 -3.16
CA ALA A 397 -5.44 1.59 -1.95
C ALA A 397 -4.55 1.41 -0.70
N TYR A 398 -3.85 0.28 -0.57
CA TYR A 398 -2.92 0.05 0.54
C TYR A 398 -1.59 0.78 0.32
N ALA A 399 -1.10 0.79 -0.92
CA ALA A 399 0.07 1.57 -1.29
C ALA A 399 -0.16 3.07 -1.04
N LEU A 400 -1.34 3.59 -1.37
CA LEU A 400 -1.77 4.94 -1.04
C LEU A 400 -1.67 5.17 0.48
N ARG A 401 -2.30 4.34 1.31
CA ARG A 401 -2.25 4.46 2.78
C ARG A 401 -0.82 4.44 3.34
N GLY A 402 -0.02 3.45 2.93
CA GLY A 402 1.34 3.27 3.43
C GLY A 402 2.26 4.43 3.05
N THR A 403 2.30 4.76 1.76
CA THR A 403 3.17 5.83 1.23
C THR A 403 2.77 7.20 1.75
N VAL A 404 1.47 7.49 1.86
CA VAL A 404 0.97 8.72 2.47
C VAL A 404 1.37 8.77 3.95
N ALA A 405 1.18 7.69 4.71
CA ALA A 405 1.61 7.67 6.12
C ALA A 405 3.14 7.88 6.28
N GLU A 406 3.94 7.30 5.38
CA GLU A 406 5.40 7.43 5.37
C GLU A 406 5.86 8.83 4.91
N TYR A 407 5.13 9.44 3.99
CA TYR A 407 5.45 10.74 3.38
C TYR A 407 4.30 11.75 3.54
N PRO A 408 4.09 12.32 4.75
CA PRO A 408 2.93 13.16 5.06
C PRO A 408 2.75 14.43 4.20
N HIS A 409 3.81 14.89 3.54
CA HIS A 409 3.83 16.08 2.70
C HIS A 409 4.01 15.76 1.21
N LEU A 410 3.76 14.52 0.79
CA LEU A 410 3.84 14.10 -0.61
C LEU A 410 3.04 15.00 -1.56
N LEU A 411 1.89 15.51 -1.11
CA LEU A 411 1.06 16.40 -1.92
C LEU A 411 1.44 17.87 -1.76
N SER A 412 2.33 18.23 -0.84
CA SER A 412 2.67 19.62 -0.53
C SER A 412 3.97 20.11 -1.18
N VAL A 413 4.77 19.19 -1.73
CA VAL A 413 6.03 19.48 -2.42
C VAL A 413 5.82 19.38 -3.94
N PRO A 414 6.47 20.20 -4.78
CA PRO A 414 6.47 19.99 -6.22
C PRO A 414 7.25 18.73 -6.62
N ILE A 415 6.75 17.97 -7.60
CA ILE A 415 7.42 16.75 -8.11
C ILE A 415 8.91 17.00 -8.44
N ARG A 416 9.21 18.16 -9.04
CA ARG A 416 10.56 18.55 -9.46
C ARG A 416 11.53 18.76 -8.30
N GLU A 417 11.02 19.15 -7.13
CA GLU A 417 11.79 19.47 -5.92
C GLU A 417 11.77 18.30 -4.92
N SER A 418 10.97 17.27 -5.19
CA SER A 418 10.79 16.11 -4.29
C SER A 418 12.07 15.37 -3.93
N ALA A 419 13.07 15.37 -4.82
CA ALA A 419 14.37 14.72 -4.58
C ALA A 419 15.24 15.46 -3.55
N GLU A 420 14.89 16.69 -3.19
CA GLU A 420 15.60 17.50 -2.20
C GLU A 420 15.00 17.32 -0.79
N HIS A 421 13.85 16.66 -0.69
CA HIS A 421 13.08 16.48 0.53
C HIS A 421 13.20 15.06 1.09
N ASN A 422 13.09 14.91 2.42
CA ASN A 422 13.21 13.63 3.15
C ASN A 422 14.45 12.80 2.77
N GLN A 423 15.61 13.46 2.63
CA GLN A 423 16.85 12.79 2.22
C GLN A 423 16.71 12.11 0.84
N GLY A 424 15.90 12.69 -0.05
CA GLY A 424 15.62 12.19 -1.40
C GLY A 424 14.54 11.10 -1.49
N ARG A 425 14.00 10.65 -0.35
CA ARG A 425 12.99 9.57 -0.33
C ARG A 425 11.60 10.02 -0.77
N LEU A 426 11.27 11.31 -0.63
CA LEU A 426 9.93 11.81 -1.00
C LEU A 426 9.61 11.56 -2.48
N ALA A 427 10.61 11.66 -3.34
CA ALA A 427 10.48 11.38 -4.76
C ALA A 427 9.91 10.00 -5.06
N ALA A 428 10.23 8.99 -4.24
CA ALA A 428 9.72 7.63 -4.41
C ALA A 428 8.19 7.62 -4.35
N GLY A 429 7.56 8.40 -3.46
CA GLY A 429 6.12 8.41 -3.25
C GLY A 429 5.28 8.82 -4.47
N TYR A 430 5.86 9.54 -5.43
CA TYR A 430 5.16 9.92 -6.67
C TYR A 430 4.90 8.76 -7.63
N PHE A 431 5.39 7.56 -7.32
CA PHE A 431 4.97 6.35 -8.03
C PHE A 431 3.45 6.18 -8.02
N LEU A 432 2.77 6.65 -6.97
CA LEU A 432 1.31 6.64 -6.85
C LEU A 432 0.64 7.48 -7.95
N LEU A 433 1.18 8.67 -8.22
CA LEU A 433 0.68 9.54 -9.29
C LEU A 433 0.99 8.94 -10.67
N LEU A 434 2.18 8.37 -10.85
CA LEU A 434 2.54 7.67 -12.10
C LEU A 434 1.63 6.47 -12.38
N GLU A 435 1.32 5.68 -11.35
CA GLU A 435 0.37 4.57 -11.45
C GLU A 435 -1.04 5.07 -11.79
N HIS A 436 -1.49 6.16 -11.18
CA HIS A 436 -2.78 6.77 -11.48
C HIS A 436 -2.84 7.24 -12.95
N VAL A 437 -1.77 7.85 -13.47
CA VAL A 437 -1.64 8.21 -14.90
C VAL A 437 -1.63 6.96 -15.78
N ALA A 438 -0.88 5.91 -15.42
CA ALA A 438 -0.79 4.68 -16.18
C ALA A 438 -2.14 3.94 -16.27
N ASN A 439 -2.96 3.98 -15.22
CA ASN A 439 -4.30 3.40 -15.21
C ASN A 439 -5.26 4.14 -16.15
N GLN A 440 -5.12 5.46 -16.28
CA GLN A 440 -5.95 6.25 -17.19
C GLN A 440 -5.45 6.24 -18.64
N SER A 441 -4.15 6.03 -18.85
CA SER A 441 -3.51 6.05 -20.16
C SER A 441 -2.36 5.04 -20.21
N PRO A 442 -2.68 3.77 -20.52
CA PRO A 442 -1.67 2.72 -20.65
C PRO A 442 -0.58 3.12 -21.65
N SER A 443 0.67 2.76 -21.36
CA SER A 443 1.86 3.04 -22.19
C SER A 443 2.22 4.53 -22.37
N PHE A 444 1.45 5.47 -21.81
CA PHE A 444 1.75 6.91 -21.91
C PHE A 444 3.11 7.24 -21.32
N VAL A 445 3.34 6.80 -20.08
CA VAL A 445 4.58 7.06 -19.34
C VAL A 445 5.81 6.56 -20.11
N GLN A 446 5.72 5.40 -20.76
CA GLN A 446 6.79 4.84 -21.59
C GLN A 446 7.06 5.70 -22.83
N THR A 447 5.99 6.16 -23.48
CA THR A 447 6.06 7.01 -24.67
C THR A 447 6.67 8.37 -24.33
N ALA A 448 6.31 8.95 -23.19
CA ALA A 448 6.86 10.22 -22.71
C ALA A 448 8.38 10.11 -22.47
N VAL A 449 8.85 9.03 -21.84
CA VAL A 449 10.29 8.78 -21.64
C VAL A 449 11.03 8.63 -22.97
N ALA A 450 10.52 7.80 -23.89
CA ALA A 450 11.16 7.61 -25.19
C ALA A 450 11.25 8.92 -25.99
N ARG A 451 10.21 9.75 -25.94
CA ARG A 451 10.20 11.08 -26.56
C ARG A 451 11.15 12.05 -25.87
N ALA A 452 11.20 12.08 -24.54
CA ALA A 452 12.11 12.94 -23.77
C ALA A 452 13.55 12.72 -24.21
N ILE A 453 13.91 11.44 -24.27
CA ILE A 453 15.23 10.98 -24.67
C ILE A 453 15.54 11.34 -26.13
N SER A 454 14.59 11.10 -27.04
CA SER A 454 14.77 11.43 -28.46
C SER A 454 14.92 12.94 -28.70
N GLN A 455 14.25 13.78 -27.92
CA GLN A 455 14.28 15.23 -28.09
C GLN A 455 15.52 15.87 -27.46
N VAL A 456 16.06 15.27 -26.40
CA VAL A 456 17.24 15.78 -25.70
C VAL A 456 18.54 15.40 -26.42
N GLY A 457 18.59 14.26 -27.13
CA GLY A 457 19.81 13.82 -27.83
C GLY A 457 20.85 13.20 -26.88
N GLY A 458 21.85 12.52 -27.44
CA GLY A 458 22.64 11.49 -26.75
C GLY A 458 23.46 11.91 -25.51
N ALA A 459 23.92 13.15 -25.39
CA ALA A 459 24.80 13.57 -24.29
C ALA A 459 24.29 14.86 -23.64
N VAL A 460 23.33 14.74 -22.72
CA VAL A 460 22.81 15.90 -21.98
C VAL A 460 22.71 15.57 -20.49
N ALA A 461 22.96 16.59 -19.67
CA ALA A 461 22.89 16.54 -18.23
C ALA A 461 21.49 16.09 -17.74
N PRO A 462 21.42 15.29 -16.66
CA PRO A 462 20.15 14.79 -16.12
C PRO A 462 19.09 15.84 -15.82
N GLU A 463 19.49 17.06 -15.50
CA GLU A 463 18.61 18.17 -15.17
C GLU A 463 17.78 18.60 -16.38
N VAL A 464 18.36 18.57 -17.58
CA VAL A 464 17.67 18.89 -18.84
C VAL A 464 16.71 17.77 -19.22
N LEU A 465 17.14 16.51 -19.06
CA LEU A 465 16.27 15.34 -19.32
C LEU A 465 15.10 15.28 -18.33
N GLY A 466 15.34 15.60 -17.06
CA GLY A 466 14.30 15.65 -16.03
C GLY A 466 13.29 16.76 -16.29
N GLY A 467 13.77 17.94 -16.70
CA GLY A 467 12.91 19.03 -17.16
C GLY A 467 12.06 18.63 -18.37
N LYS A 468 12.67 17.98 -19.38
CA LYS A 468 11.96 17.55 -20.58
C LYS A 468 10.96 16.42 -20.32
N LEU A 469 11.33 15.44 -19.49
CA LEU A 469 10.42 14.37 -19.08
C LEU A 469 9.22 14.94 -18.33
N TYR A 470 9.45 15.85 -17.39
CA TYR A 470 8.36 16.55 -16.70
C TYR A 470 7.49 17.34 -17.68
N GLU A 471 8.09 18.09 -18.61
CA GLU A 471 7.38 18.81 -19.66
C GLU A 471 6.49 17.86 -20.45
N LEU A 472 6.98 16.71 -20.93
CA LEU A 472 6.16 15.77 -21.69
C LEU A 472 5.06 15.11 -20.83
N LEU A 473 5.31 14.80 -19.55
CA LEU A 473 4.26 14.35 -18.63
C LEU A 473 3.18 15.42 -18.43
N VAL A 474 3.54 16.70 -18.54
CA VAL A 474 2.61 17.82 -18.42
C VAL A 474 1.88 18.11 -19.73
N THR A 475 2.61 18.25 -20.83
CA THR A 475 2.13 18.73 -22.14
C THR A 475 1.46 17.62 -22.94
N ASP A 476 2.00 16.40 -22.89
CA ASP A 476 1.47 15.27 -23.67
C ASP A 476 0.56 14.34 -22.87
N GLY A 477 0.56 14.41 -21.54
CA GLY A 477 -0.30 13.50 -20.79
C GLY A 477 -0.66 13.94 -19.40
N ARG A 478 -1.73 14.72 -19.40
CA ARG A 478 -2.84 14.55 -18.48
C ARG A 478 -2.53 14.80 -17.01
N LEU A 479 -1.32 15.16 -16.58
CA LEU A 479 -1.10 15.51 -15.17
C LEU A 479 -2.09 16.60 -14.72
N ARG A 480 -2.32 17.62 -15.55
CA ARG A 480 -3.36 18.63 -15.29
C ARG A 480 -4.78 18.03 -15.18
N GLU A 481 -5.10 17.03 -15.99
CA GLU A 481 -6.43 16.41 -16.06
C GLU A 481 -6.65 15.35 -14.96
N THR A 482 -5.59 14.66 -14.54
CA THR A 482 -5.62 13.53 -13.61
C THR A 482 -5.34 13.95 -12.18
N TYR A 483 -4.58 15.04 -11.96
CA TYR A 483 -4.14 15.43 -10.62
C TYR A 483 -5.31 15.70 -9.68
N ALA A 484 -6.37 16.34 -10.18
CA ALA A 484 -7.61 16.53 -9.43
C ALA A 484 -8.20 15.19 -8.95
N ALA A 485 -8.32 14.19 -9.83
CA ALA A 485 -8.84 12.88 -9.48
C ALA A 485 -7.92 12.14 -8.50
N PHE A 486 -6.60 12.24 -8.69
CA PHE A 486 -5.60 11.68 -7.79
C PHE A 486 -5.71 12.22 -6.35
N VAL A 487 -5.87 13.55 -6.18
CA VAL A 487 -6.12 14.15 -4.86
C VAL A 487 -7.41 13.61 -4.26
N GLY A 488 -8.47 13.46 -5.07
CA GLY A 488 -9.72 12.81 -4.65
C GLY A 488 -9.49 11.39 -4.12
N ASP A 489 -8.76 10.54 -4.86
CA ASP A 489 -8.46 9.16 -4.46
C ASP A 489 -7.65 9.10 -3.16
N VAL A 490 -6.66 9.97 -3.00
CA VAL A 490 -5.89 10.10 -1.75
C VAL A 490 -6.84 10.46 -0.61
N MET A 491 -7.73 11.44 -0.82
CA MET A 491 -8.72 11.82 0.19
C MET A 491 -9.69 10.69 0.56
N GLY A 492 -10.09 9.89 -0.43
CA GLY A 492 -10.96 8.73 -0.23
C GLY A 492 -10.26 7.57 0.48
N THR A 493 -8.93 7.50 0.42
CA THR A 493 -8.19 6.28 0.75
C THR A 493 -7.28 6.41 1.98
N ALA A 494 -6.67 7.57 2.18
CA ALA A 494 -5.48 7.68 3.01
C ALA A 494 -5.47 8.83 4.02
N ILE A 495 -6.57 9.56 4.26
CA ILE A 495 -6.64 10.61 5.31
C ILE A 495 -6.72 9.97 6.71
N PRO A 496 -5.73 10.17 7.63
CA PRO A 496 -5.80 9.50 8.93
C PRO A 496 -5.61 10.41 10.17
N GLN A 497 -4.75 11.43 10.19
CA GLN A 497 -4.52 12.23 11.42
C GLN A 497 -4.48 13.73 11.14
N PRO A 498 -5.29 14.54 11.86
CA PRO A 498 -5.11 15.99 11.94
C PRO A 498 -3.69 16.32 12.42
N GLY A 499 -3.08 17.36 11.87
CA GLY A 499 -1.67 17.69 12.08
C GLY A 499 -0.90 17.60 10.78
N PHE A 500 -0.05 16.58 10.60
CA PHE A 500 0.91 16.47 9.49
C PHE A 500 0.32 16.68 8.07
N TRP A 501 -0.99 16.45 7.92
CA TRP A 501 -1.70 16.57 6.66
C TRP A 501 -2.45 17.89 6.48
N ALA A 502 -2.79 18.60 7.55
CA ALA A 502 -3.65 19.77 7.48
C ALA A 502 -2.95 21.05 7.94
N ASP A 503 -3.05 22.08 7.12
CA ASP A 503 -2.47 23.39 7.43
C ASP A 503 -3.39 24.24 8.29
N VAL A 504 -4.69 23.98 8.21
CA VAL A 504 -5.72 24.73 8.94
C VAL A 504 -6.79 23.78 9.48
N GLY A 505 -7.21 24.03 10.72
CA GLY A 505 -8.26 23.28 11.39
C GLY A 505 -9.26 24.20 12.08
N ILE A 506 -10.53 23.82 12.06
CA ILE A 506 -11.56 24.40 12.93
C ILE A 506 -12.04 23.31 13.90
N VAL A 507 -11.90 23.55 15.19
CA VAL A 507 -12.45 22.70 16.24
C VAL A 507 -13.59 23.47 16.91
N GLU A 508 -14.81 22.98 16.73
CA GLU A 508 -16.00 23.65 17.24
C GLU A 508 -16.44 23.03 18.56
N HIS A 509 -16.52 23.85 19.60
CA HIS A 509 -17.08 23.52 20.91
C HIS A 509 -18.47 24.15 21.07
N GLU A 510 -19.14 23.88 22.18
CA GLU A 510 -20.45 24.48 22.45
C GLU A 510 -20.34 25.99 22.64
N ASP A 511 -19.33 26.45 23.39
CA ASP A 511 -19.12 27.83 23.84
C ASP A 511 -17.94 28.54 23.16
N GLU A 512 -17.06 27.83 22.48
CA GLU A 512 -15.90 28.38 21.78
C GLU A 512 -15.61 27.72 20.43
N THR A 513 -14.81 28.40 19.61
CA THR A 513 -14.28 27.87 18.34
C THR A 513 -12.77 28.01 18.36
N GLU A 514 -12.04 26.91 18.17
CA GLU A 514 -10.59 26.95 18.00
C GLU A 514 -10.23 26.92 16.51
N VAL A 515 -9.46 27.91 16.08
CA VAL A 515 -8.88 27.99 14.74
C VAL A 515 -7.40 27.65 14.84
N ILE A 516 -7.03 26.50 14.30
CA ILE A 516 -5.67 25.97 14.28
C ILE A 516 -5.05 26.35 12.93
N THR A 517 -3.86 26.94 12.95
CA THR A 517 -3.10 27.33 11.75
C THR A 517 -1.64 26.94 11.91
N ARG A 518 -1.03 26.35 10.89
CA ARG A 518 0.41 26.11 10.91
C ARG A 518 1.18 27.42 10.79
N SER A 519 2.11 27.63 11.71
CA SER A 519 2.84 28.90 11.86
C SER A 519 4.03 29.02 10.90
N SER A 520 4.43 27.91 10.30
CA SER A 520 5.63 27.79 9.48
C SER A 520 5.30 27.34 8.07
N ALA A 521 5.94 28.02 7.12
CA ALA A 521 6.01 27.66 5.71
C ALA A 521 6.84 26.38 5.48
N ILE A 522 7.68 26.01 6.45
CA ILE A 522 8.62 24.92 6.33
C ILE A 522 7.85 23.60 6.33
N ILE A 523 7.96 22.87 5.23
CA ILE A 523 7.31 21.59 5.05
C ILE A 523 7.83 20.60 6.10
N GLY A 524 6.93 20.03 6.90
CA GLY A 524 7.26 19.11 7.99
C GLY A 524 7.47 19.75 9.36
N ASP A 525 7.39 21.08 9.47
CA ASP A 525 7.39 21.77 10.76
C ASP A 525 6.07 21.51 11.52
N PRO A 526 6.12 20.97 12.75
CA PRO A 526 4.92 20.68 13.53
C PRO A 526 4.34 21.91 14.24
N SER A 527 4.95 23.09 14.11
CA SER A 527 4.52 24.29 14.83
C SER A 527 3.14 24.79 14.37
N GLU A 528 2.21 24.79 15.32
CA GLU A 528 0.83 25.21 15.14
C GLU A 528 0.49 26.36 16.10
N ARG A 529 -0.32 27.29 15.61
CA ARG A 529 -0.92 28.37 16.37
C ARG A 529 -2.41 28.12 16.46
N THR A 530 -2.90 28.04 17.68
CA THR A 530 -4.33 27.97 17.97
C THR A 530 -4.82 29.34 18.42
N GLU A 531 -5.84 29.84 17.75
CA GLU A 531 -6.63 30.98 18.18
C GLU A 531 -7.98 30.49 18.72
N ARG A 532 -8.39 31.03 19.86
CA ARG A 532 -9.65 30.68 20.50
C ARG A 532 -10.63 31.84 20.38
N LEU A 533 -11.77 31.60 19.73
CA LEU A 533 -12.84 32.56 19.52
C LEU A 533 -13.99 32.24 20.47
N THR A 534 -14.28 33.16 21.40
CA THR A 534 -15.39 33.03 22.37
C THR A 534 -16.53 33.99 22.06
N ASN A 535 -16.28 35.05 21.29
CA ASN A 535 -17.32 35.99 20.88
C ASN A 535 -18.22 35.36 19.80
N GLN A 536 -19.53 35.31 20.08
CA GLN A 536 -20.53 34.71 19.18
C GLN A 536 -20.48 35.27 17.75
N LYS A 537 -20.22 36.57 17.57
CA LYS A 537 -20.15 37.20 16.25
C LYS A 537 -18.97 36.65 15.44
N ASP A 538 -17.82 36.46 16.09
CA ASP A 538 -16.60 36.00 15.45
C ASP A 538 -16.65 34.49 15.18
N ARG A 539 -17.31 33.72 16.06
CA ARG A 539 -17.54 32.27 15.88
C ARG A 539 -18.36 31.94 14.63
N VAL A 540 -19.43 32.70 14.35
CA VAL A 540 -20.34 32.44 13.21
C VAL A 540 -19.91 33.12 11.90
N ALA A 541 -18.85 33.92 11.95
CA ALA A 541 -18.27 34.60 10.79
C ALA A 541 -17.59 33.60 9.84
N ASP A 542 -17.48 33.99 8.57
CA ASP A 542 -16.68 33.24 7.61
C ASP A 542 -15.20 33.38 7.98
N GLN A 543 -14.58 32.27 8.39
CA GLN A 543 -13.13 32.19 8.58
C GLN A 543 -12.48 32.06 7.21
N GLN A 544 -11.69 33.05 6.83
CA GLN A 544 -11.05 33.13 5.51
C GLN A 544 -9.55 32.81 5.64
N PHE A 545 -9.07 31.90 4.80
CA PHE A 545 -7.68 31.47 4.76
C PHE A 545 -7.15 31.60 3.34
N GLU A 546 -6.01 32.26 3.20
CA GLU A 546 -5.31 32.36 1.91
C GLU A 546 -4.24 31.27 1.82
N VAL A 547 -4.23 30.51 0.73
CA VAL A 547 -3.25 29.45 0.50
C VAL A 547 -2.68 29.54 -0.90
N THR A 548 -1.36 29.66 -0.99
CA THR A 548 -0.63 29.61 -2.27
C THR A 548 -0.11 28.20 -2.49
N LEU A 549 -0.52 27.61 -3.61
CA LEU A 549 -0.18 26.25 -3.99
C LEU A 549 0.78 26.28 -5.18
N ALA A 550 1.96 25.67 -5.00
CA ALA A 550 2.90 25.43 -6.09
C ALA A 550 2.30 24.46 -7.13
N PRO A 551 2.89 24.35 -8.34
CA PRO A 551 2.36 23.49 -9.38
C PRO A 551 2.20 22.02 -8.94
N LEU A 552 1.04 21.42 -9.22
CA LEU A 552 0.70 20.04 -8.85
C LEU A 552 0.87 19.74 -7.36
N THR A 553 0.37 20.65 -6.50
CA THR A 553 0.35 20.46 -5.03
C THR A 553 -1.06 20.60 -4.46
N ALA A 554 -1.28 20.12 -3.24
CA ALA A 554 -2.53 20.23 -2.50
C ALA A 554 -2.26 20.47 -1.00
N ARG A 555 -3.17 21.21 -0.36
CA ARG A 555 -3.19 21.44 1.09
C ARG A 555 -4.56 21.07 1.66
N PHE A 556 -4.56 20.62 2.91
CA PHE A 556 -5.78 20.13 3.54
C PHE A 556 -6.21 20.99 4.71
N PHE A 557 -7.52 21.00 4.90
CA PHE A 557 -8.25 21.71 5.92
C PHE A 557 -9.17 20.70 6.61
N PHE A 558 -9.41 20.86 7.90
CA PHE A 558 -10.40 20.04 8.60
C PHE A 558 -11.33 20.86 9.49
N ILE A 559 -12.52 20.32 9.71
CA ILE A 559 -13.51 20.87 10.64
C ILE A 559 -14.01 19.70 11.50
N ARG A 560 -13.89 19.80 12.82
CA ARG A 560 -14.32 18.73 13.73
C ARG A 560 -15.04 19.27 14.96
N PRO A 561 -15.99 18.52 15.53
CA PRO A 561 -16.61 18.87 16.80
C PRO A 561 -15.68 18.52 17.97
N ALA A 562 -15.85 19.24 19.08
CA ALA A 562 -15.28 18.90 20.38
C ALA A 562 -16.32 19.14 21.48
N GLY A 563 -17.03 18.06 21.85
CA GLY A 563 -18.07 18.13 22.89
C GLY A 563 -19.34 18.87 22.46
N LEU A 564 -19.65 18.90 21.16
CA LEU A 564 -20.90 19.49 20.66
C LEU A 564 -22.11 18.63 21.05
N THR A 565 -23.08 19.26 21.69
CA THR A 565 -24.40 18.67 21.96
C THR A 565 -25.43 19.09 20.91
N THR A 566 -25.24 20.27 20.30
CA THR A 566 -26.13 20.79 19.27
C THR A 566 -25.50 20.74 17.88
N PRO A 567 -26.19 20.17 16.86
CA PRO A 567 -25.64 20.07 15.51
C PRO A 567 -25.33 21.43 14.89
N ARG A 568 -24.20 21.52 14.18
CA ARG A 568 -23.79 22.70 13.42
C ARG A 568 -23.94 22.49 11.91
N GLU A 569 -24.22 23.58 11.22
CA GLU A 569 -24.13 23.70 9.77
C GLU A 569 -22.77 24.28 9.40
N VAL A 570 -22.13 23.67 8.40
CA VAL A 570 -20.80 24.01 7.93
C VAL A 570 -20.88 24.47 6.48
N ALA A 571 -20.49 25.72 6.22
CA ALA A 571 -20.37 26.25 4.87
C ALA A 571 -18.91 26.33 4.45
N ILE A 572 -18.58 25.83 3.27
CA ILE A 572 -17.22 25.87 2.71
C ILE A 572 -17.30 26.45 1.30
N LYS A 573 -16.46 27.44 1.00
CA LYS A 573 -16.31 28.03 -0.33
C LYS A 573 -14.84 28.23 -0.64
N VAL A 574 -14.47 28.01 -1.90
CA VAL A 574 -13.13 28.27 -2.42
C VAL A 574 -13.22 29.28 -3.56
N THR A 575 -12.37 30.29 -3.52
CA THR A 575 -12.23 31.31 -4.57
C THR A 575 -10.79 31.42 -5.04
N GLU A 576 -10.58 31.78 -6.30
CA GLU A 576 -9.29 32.07 -6.92
C GLU A 576 -9.40 33.45 -7.58
N GLY A 577 -8.57 34.42 -7.15
CA GLY A 577 -8.69 35.80 -7.62
C GLY A 577 -10.09 36.41 -7.43
N GLY A 578 -10.79 36.03 -6.36
CA GLY A 578 -12.16 36.45 -6.05
C GLY A 578 -13.26 35.75 -6.86
N GLN A 579 -12.93 34.89 -7.82
CA GLN A 579 -13.90 34.08 -8.58
C GLN A 579 -14.10 32.71 -7.94
N PRO A 580 -15.31 32.13 -7.94
CA PRO A 580 -15.52 30.81 -7.37
C PRO A 580 -14.74 29.72 -8.11
N SER A 581 -14.14 28.80 -7.34
CA SER A 581 -13.32 27.71 -7.87
C SER A 581 -13.88 26.35 -7.43
N ASP A 582 -13.70 25.34 -8.29
CA ASP A 582 -14.01 23.93 -8.03
C ASP A 582 -12.74 23.10 -7.70
N HIS A 583 -11.62 23.77 -7.45
CA HIS A 583 -10.31 23.18 -7.14
C HIS A 583 -10.20 22.71 -5.69
N ALA A 584 -11.25 22.06 -5.21
CA ALA A 584 -11.26 21.45 -3.89
C ALA A 584 -12.13 20.19 -3.86
N TRP A 585 -11.68 19.19 -3.12
CA TRP A 585 -12.45 18.02 -2.75
C TRP A 585 -12.86 18.10 -1.29
N HIS A 586 -13.99 17.50 -0.93
CA HIS A 586 -14.33 17.27 0.45
C HIS A 586 -14.77 15.83 0.73
N VAL A 587 -14.52 15.38 1.95
CA VAL A 587 -15.08 14.14 2.51
C VAL A 587 -15.67 14.43 3.87
N THR A 588 -16.77 13.75 4.21
CA THR A 588 -17.35 13.78 5.55
C THR A 588 -17.07 12.46 6.25
N LEU A 589 -16.56 12.51 7.47
CA LEU A 589 -16.48 11.35 8.33
C LEU A 589 -17.91 10.94 8.72
N LYS A 590 -18.17 9.64 8.84
CA LYS A 590 -19.47 9.09 9.24
C LYS A 590 -19.49 8.63 10.70
N THR A 591 -18.43 7.96 11.14
CA THR A 591 -18.38 7.39 12.51
C THR A 591 -16.97 7.43 13.10
N SER A 592 -15.93 7.30 12.27
CA SER A 592 -14.53 7.38 12.67
C SER A 592 -13.69 7.97 11.52
N LEU A 593 -12.39 8.19 11.76
CA LEU A 593 -11.43 8.61 10.73
C LEU A 593 -11.33 7.61 9.55
N VAL A 594 -11.75 6.36 9.75
CA VAL A 594 -11.68 5.26 8.77
C VAL A 594 -12.95 5.16 7.92
N ILE A 595 -14.11 5.54 8.47
CA ILE A 595 -15.41 5.45 7.78
C ILE A 595 -15.83 6.84 7.32
N ARG A 596 -15.72 7.10 6.02
CA ARG A 596 -16.00 8.41 5.38
C ARG A 596 -16.89 8.28 4.15
N SER A 597 -17.40 9.42 3.67
CA SER A 597 -18.08 9.50 2.38
C SER A 597 -17.09 9.31 1.24
N GLU A 598 -17.63 9.01 0.05
CA GLU A 598 -16.86 9.20 -1.17
C GLU A 598 -16.43 10.67 -1.30
N PRO A 599 -15.23 10.95 -1.86
CA PRO A 599 -14.78 12.29 -2.19
C PRO A 599 -15.75 12.97 -3.15
N LYS A 600 -16.13 14.21 -2.83
CA LYS A 600 -16.97 15.04 -3.68
C LYS A 600 -16.28 16.35 -4.02
N ARG A 601 -16.30 16.73 -5.29
CA ARG A 601 -15.71 17.99 -5.76
C ARG A 601 -16.60 19.15 -5.34
N LEU A 602 -16.01 20.23 -4.82
CA LEU A 602 -16.75 21.44 -4.49
C LEU A 602 -17.27 22.08 -5.78
N GLY A 603 -18.55 22.48 -5.77
CA GLY A 603 -19.11 23.27 -6.85
C GLY A 603 -18.77 24.76 -6.71
N PRO A 604 -19.00 25.57 -7.76
CA PRO A 604 -18.70 27.01 -7.76
C PRO A 604 -19.53 27.82 -6.76
N LYS A 605 -20.57 27.24 -6.14
CA LYS A 605 -21.32 27.91 -5.05
C LYS A 605 -20.78 27.58 -3.66
N GLY A 606 -19.75 26.75 -3.57
CA GLY A 606 -19.37 26.10 -2.32
C GLY A 606 -20.35 24.99 -1.94
N ILE A 607 -20.29 24.56 -0.68
CA ILE A 607 -21.16 23.55 -0.09
C ILE A 607 -21.63 23.97 1.29
N ALA A 608 -22.85 23.58 1.64
CA ALA A 608 -23.37 23.62 2.99
C ALA A 608 -23.67 22.19 3.48
N LEU A 609 -23.03 21.79 4.57
CA LEU A 609 -23.12 20.48 5.19
C LEU A 609 -23.81 20.63 6.55
N LYS A 610 -24.79 19.77 6.84
CA LYS A 610 -25.52 19.78 8.10
C LYS A 610 -25.04 18.64 8.99
N GLY A 611 -25.28 18.76 10.30
CA GLY A 611 -25.11 17.63 11.22
C GLY A 611 -23.70 17.47 11.80
N LEU A 612 -22.83 18.48 11.72
CA LEU A 612 -21.52 18.44 12.41
C LEU A 612 -21.77 18.27 13.92
N GLY A 613 -21.16 17.25 14.53
CA GLY A 613 -21.32 16.90 15.95
C GLY A 613 -22.35 15.81 16.24
N ALA A 614 -23.34 15.58 15.36
CA ALA A 614 -24.33 14.52 15.53
C ALA A 614 -24.15 13.37 14.53
N GLU A 615 -24.25 13.67 13.24
CA GLU A 615 -24.17 12.69 12.14
C GLU A 615 -22.81 12.75 11.42
N CYS A 616 -22.06 13.83 11.63
CA CYS A 616 -20.79 14.08 11.00
C CYS A 616 -19.72 14.41 12.06
N PRO A 617 -18.87 13.44 12.45
CA PRO A 617 -17.77 13.65 13.40
C PRO A 617 -16.60 14.44 12.82
N GLY A 618 -16.65 14.84 11.55
CA GLY A 618 -15.64 15.72 10.97
C GLY A 618 -15.72 15.82 9.46
N ILE A 619 -15.13 16.88 8.93
CA ILE A 619 -15.08 17.21 7.50
C ILE A 619 -13.63 17.47 7.14
N TRP A 620 -13.20 16.96 6.00
CA TRP A 620 -11.89 17.27 5.43
C TRP A 620 -12.09 17.90 4.06
N VAL A 621 -11.27 18.91 3.76
CA VAL A 621 -11.25 19.62 2.48
C VAL A 621 -9.82 19.60 1.96
N GLY A 622 -9.60 19.15 0.74
CA GLY A 622 -8.31 19.21 0.06
C GLY A 622 -8.39 20.20 -1.08
N VAL A 623 -7.70 21.33 -0.96
CA VAL A 623 -7.56 22.34 -2.02
C VAL A 623 -6.32 22.01 -2.83
N PHE A 624 -6.43 22.01 -4.15
CA PHE A 624 -5.35 21.56 -5.03
C PHE A 624 -5.07 22.55 -6.17
N ASN A 625 -3.82 22.60 -6.62
CA ASN A 625 -3.44 23.29 -7.84
C ASN A 625 -3.14 22.24 -8.91
N ALA A 626 -4.05 22.10 -9.88
CA ALA A 626 -3.84 21.22 -11.02
C ALA A 626 -3.01 21.88 -12.15
N ASP A 627 -2.66 23.17 -12.02
CA ASP A 627 -1.77 23.81 -12.97
C ASP A 627 -0.32 23.31 -12.78
N PRO A 628 0.31 22.80 -13.85
CA PRO A 628 1.66 22.23 -13.78
C PRO A 628 2.79 23.24 -14.00
N ALA A 629 2.46 24.50 -14.33
CA ALA A 629 3.41 25.56 -14.67
C ALA A 629 3.40 26.70 -13.65
N TYR A 630 2.22 27.10 -13.16
CA TYR A 630 2.06 28.29 -12.34
C TYR A 630 1.55 27.97 -10.94
N ALA A 631 2.06 28.70 -9.95
CA ALA A 631 1.46 28.71 -8.63
C ALA A 631 0.12 29.43 -8.67
N ALA A 632 -0.83 28.99 -7.85
CA ALA A 632 -2.16 29.57 -7.74
C ALA A 632 -2.46 29.90 -6.27
N THR A 633 -3.14 31.02 -6.04
CA THR A 633 -3.57 31.43 -4.70
C THR A 633 -5.07 31.27 -4.58
N TYR A 634 -5.47 30.49 -3.57
CA TYR A 634 -6.85 30.22 -3.25
C TYR A 634 -7.24 30.87 -1.92
N GLU A 635 -8.45 31.40 -1.87
CA GLU A 635 -9.10 31.86 -0.64
C GLU A 635 -10.12 30.79 -0.24
N VAL A 636 -9.92 30.19 0.93
CA VAL A 636 -10.79 29.17 1.52
C VAL A 636 -11.60 29.82 2.63
N ALA A 637 -12.91 29.94 2.42
CA ALA A 637 -13.84 30.44 3.42
C ALA A 637 -14.57 29.25 4.07
N MET A 638 -14.46 29.12 5.40
CA MET A 638 -15.14 28.10 6.19
C MET A 638 -15.94 28.77 7.31
N ALA A 639 -17.20 28.38 7.48
CA ALA A 639 -18.04 28.89 8.55
C ALA A 639 -18.78 27.75 9.24
N VAL A 640 -18.83 27.82 10.57
CA VAL A 640 -19.56 26.88 11.42
C VAL A 640 -20.65 27.65 12.15
N ARG A 641 -21.91 27.26 11.95
CA ARG A 641 -23.07 27.99 12.45
C ARG A 641 -24.04 27.07 13.19
N PRO A 642 -24.77 27.56 14.20
CA PRO A 642 -25.91 26.82 14.73
C PRO A 642 -26.93 26.57 13.62
N SER A 643 -27.48 25.35 13.59
CA SER A 643 -28.50 24.96 12.61
C SER A 643 -29.70 25.92 12.69
N GLY A 644 -29.96 26.71 11.63
CA GLY A 644 -31.10 27.65 11.56
C GLY A 644 -30.77 29.14 11.54
N LEU A 645 -29.50 29.55 11.71
CA LEU A 645 -29.07 30.96 11.61
C LEU A 645 -28.53 31.28 10.20
N SER A 646 -29.36 31.93 9.38
CA SER A 646 -28.93 32.63 8.16
C SER A 646 -28.58 34.08 8.49
N VAL A 647 -27.31 34.47 8.49
CA VAL A 647 -26.92 35.89 8.66
C VAL A 647 -25.80 36.30 7.71
N ARG A 648 -25.94 37.54 7.21
CA ARG A 648 -25.11 38.27 6.23
C ARG A 648 -23.65 38.42 6.62
N THR A 649 -22.81 38.41 5.59
CA THR A 649 -21.35 38.58 5.58
C THR A 649 -20.89 39.94 6.11
N SER A 650 -19.97 39.94 7.08
CA SER A 650 -19.06 41.07 7.36
C SER A 650 -17.70 40.49 7.77
N SER A 651 -16.66 40.77 6.99
CA SER A 651 -15.30 40.23 7.14
C SER A 651 -14.45 41.05 8.11
N PRO A 652 -13.73 40.41 9.05
CA PRO A 652 -12.40 40.83 9.47
C PRO A 652 -11.37 39.95 8.75
N PHE A 653 -10.64 40.55 7.80
CA PHE A 653 -9.54 39.90 7.08
C PHE A 653 -8.44 39.49 8.06
N LYS A 654 -8.13 38.20 8.16
CA LYS A 654 -6.98 37.71 8.94
C LYS A 654 -6.04 36.93 8.02
N PRO A 655 -4.91 37.51 7.62
CA PRO A 655 -3.94 36.80 6.79
C PRO A 655 -3.30 35.67 7.61
N PRO A 656 -3.07 34.48 7.03
CA PRO A 656 -2.08 33.56 7.58
C PRO A 656 -0.72 34.27 7.57
N ALA A 657 0.10 34.04 8.60
CA ALA A 657 1.41 34.69 8.71
C ALA A 657 2.20 34.49 7.41
N SER A 658 2.66 35.59 6.81
CA SER A 658 3.34 35.63 5.52
C SER A 658 4.51 34.65 5.47
N TRP A 659 4.52 33.78 4.46
CA TRP A 659 5.61 32.87 4.14
C TRP A 659 6.85 33.72 3.76
N PRO A 660 8.03 33.54 4.38
CA PRO A 660 9.25 34.18 3.89
C PRO A 660 9.59 33.59 2.51
N ARG A 661 9.94 34.49 1.57
CA ARG A 661 10.19 34.23 0.15
C ARG A 661 11.26 33.19 -0.15
#